data_AF-A0A934YNT6-F1
#
_entry.id   AF-A0A934YNT6-F1
#
_cell.length_a   1.000
_cell.length_b   1.000
_cell.length_c   1.000
_cell.angle_alpha   90.00
_cell.angle_beta   90.00
_cell.angle_gamma   90.00
#
_symmetry.space_group_name_H-M   'P 1'
#
loop_
_entity.id
_entity.type
_entity.pdbx_description
1 polymer ?
#
loop_
_entity_poly.entity_id
_entity_poly.type
_entity_poly.pdbx_seq_one_letter_code
_entity_poly.pdbx_strand_id
1 'polypeptide(L)'
;MVDTPSDDGAERRGGPTQAATARAVVADARLVRRVVKRYRGITGMGLQVPHGHVIVLPRAALEGLVRLEDLGVAELPESVILVARPDLPELDRAPAVWRAAFHGHVHAELESRVRSGALGSAELKAKIDQIGQTEFDEIRAVLEGEHLLFSPGDDAEAYIEFAAFFLELRHFAAQDLAKYFPTLEDTARVEAALALELDAAALLARSRPAGAPPAPRDERDGEPRRQSGRVLAGDARAAAQAGARVGVLRALAERVRSDGNHARAAILQLQLDTPEARAGATADLSTLAARLVAALRPEHDDPAEQAGPAGPIAAEWERTLAPLAERAAGAWSPRSLEARVLFDLQKACVEHERERRAVDVITWVTSGFRRRIVRPLPMATRVRIARRLHHAFVTSHRAEIGAGDRRDLETTFRSAVSRARTNVERSVLPVLTAVLDEVGLRPSNVPEEVAREKLCAEILDQILERGFLGLSELRDALSRSNLKMGNLTLAALTGGDALLRADRQLSLRLDGVYRPGEVYLRGLQKASGVAFGTSLGRKITLHAVIPLLAAFVFLEALQHLAHGIGKKVGHPHVPIRTTLSMAVVALIVYGLLHSLPFRRAALGALSSAGSAVRTVFVGIPSWVLSRPVVKAFLRSAPFALFSRLVLKPLVLGAPGFLFARRHGLAAPGSAAAAGGVFVVAALFFGTPFGARMEESASDLVLRGIGNLRRHVIPGLVALALDVSRRAVERVERGIYTVDEWLTFRDGQGTLAVVMKGAFGLVWFFVTYLVRVYVNLLIEPQVNPIKHFPVVTVSHKILLPMAPTLLEAMRTPLVPLRGPSWRTPSRAPRCSCCPASSASWCGSSTRTGSSTHTIAPSRSSLFGLAITARR
;
A
#
# COMPACT_ATOMS: atom_id res chain seq x y z
N MET A 1 49.54 21.46 29.34
CA MET A 1 50.67 22.39 29.11
C MET A 1 50.16 23.45 28.14
N VAL A 2 50.07 24.68 28.65
CA VAL A 2 50.24 25.98 27.97
C VAL A 2 49.56 26.18 26.59
N ASP A 3 48.54 27.04 26.52
CA ASP A 3 48.68 28.39 25.93
C ASP A 3 47.35 29.16 25.92
N THR A 4 47.37 30.32 26.59
CA THR A 4 46.43 31.42 26.42
C THR A 4 46.92 32.33 25.28
N PRO A 5 46.10 32.78 24.34
CA PRO A 5 46.40 33.97 23.56
C PRO A 5 45.80 35.22 24.23
N SER A 6 46.64 36.25 24.25
CA SER A 6 46.49 37.60 24.76
C SER A 6 45.41 38.42 24.05
N ASP A 7 44.73 39.23 24.84
CA ASP A 7 43.73 40.22 24.48
C ASP A 7 44.45 41.53 24.07
N ASP A 8 44.38 41.90 22.78
CA ASP A 8 44.85 43.19 22.29
C ASP A 8 43.63 44.08 21.97
N GLY A 9 43.53 45.15 22.76
CA GLY A 9 42.92 46.47 22.50
C GLY A 9 41.85 46.58 21.43
N ALA A 10 40.61 46.75 21.88
CA ALA A 10 39.47 47.21 21.10
C ALA A 10 39.64 48.64 20.53
N GLU A 11 39.24 48.83 19.26
CA GLU A 11 38.62 50.08 18.81
C GLU A 11 37.27 49.82 18.13
N ARG A 12 36.31 50.66 18.54
CA ARG A 12 34.85 50.54 18.45
C ARG A 12 34.31 50.54 17.01
N ARG A 13 33.22 49.78 16.78
CA ARG A 13 31.99 50.22 16.08
C ARG A 13 30.86 49.20 16.30
N GLY A 14 29.66 49.70 16.60
CA GLY A 14 28.52 48.92 17.11
C GLY A 14 28.00 47.83 16.18
N GLY A 15 27.54 46.73 16.78
CA GLY A 15 26.90 45.59 16.15
C GLY A 15 25.85 44.95 17.06
N PRO A 16 24.97 44.08 16.52
CA PRO A 16 23.65 43.75 17.07
C PRO A 16 23.70 42.99 18.40
N THR A 17 22.63 43.15 19.17
CA THR A 17 22.32 42.57 20.49
C THR A 17 22.89 41.15 20.66
N GLN A 18 23.78 40.97 21.65
CA GLN A 18 24.32 39.67 22.06
C GLN A 18 23.18 38.71 22.45
N ALA A 19 22.82 37.80 21.55
CA ALA A 19 21.98 36.66 21.89
C ALA A 19 22.78 35.71 22.79
N ALA A 20 22.22 35.32 23.93
CA ALA A 20 22.80 34.35 24.86
C ALA A 20 23.25 33.09 24.10
N THR A 21 24.54 32.75 24.19
CA THR A 21 25.16 31.67 23.40
C THR A 21 24.72 30.30 23.90
N ALA A 22 23.63 29.77 23.33
CA ALA A 22 23.19 28.41 23.59
C ALA A 22 24.24 27.39 23.11
N ARG A 23 24.53 26.34 23.90
CA ARG A 23 25.51 25.29 23.53
C ARG A 23 24.87 23.92 23.47
N ALA A 24 25.23 23.14 22.45
CA ALA A 24 24.82 21.75 22.31
C ALA A 24 25.56 20.81 23.27
N VAL A 25 24.81 19.98 24.01
CA VAL A 25 25.32 18.92 24.89
C VAL A 25 24.70 17.60 24.46
N VAL A 26 25.53 16.60 24.15
CA VAL A 26 25.06 15.28 23.70
C VAL A 26 24.87 14.35 24.90
N ALA A 27 23.66 13.85 25.08
CA ALA A 27 23.27 12.97 26.17
C ALA A 27 22.65 11.67 25.67
N ASP A 28 22.53 10.67 26.55
CA ASP A 28 21.80 9.44 26.25
C ASP A 28 20.34 9.76 25.86
N ALA A 29 19.84 9.15 24.78
CA ALA A 29 18.50 9.43 24.27
C ALA A 29 17.39 9.20 25.31
N ARG A 30 17.60 8.31 26.30
CA ARG A 30 16.66 8.08 27.40
C ARG A 30 16.68 9.24 28.39
N LEU A 31 17.85 9.83 28.64
CA LEU A 31 18.00 11.00 29.50
C LEU A 31 17.28 12.22 28.89
N VAL A 32 17.52 12.50 27.60
CA VAL A 32 16.86 13.61 26.87
C VAL A 32 15.34 13.50 26.95
N ARG A 33 14.78 12.31 26.69
CA ARG A 33 13.33 12.08 26.77
C ARG A 33 12.76 12.28 28.18
N ARG A 34 13.52 11.91 29.23
CA ARG A 34 13.12 12.12 30.62
C ARG A 34 13.08 13.61 30.96
N VAL A 35 14.09 14.35 30.50
CA VAL A 35 14.15 15.82 30.65
C VAL A 35 12.95 16.46 29.95
N VAL A 36 12.68 16.11 28.69
CA VAL A 36 11.54 16.67 27.94
C VAL A 36 10.21 16.44 28.66
N LYS A 37 9.94 15.20 29.11
CA LYS A 37 8.71 14.85 29.83
C LYS A 37 8.52 15.66 31.11
N ARG A 38 9.59 15.81 31.90
CA ARG A 38 9.53 16.46 33.20
C ARG A 38 9.52 17.99 33.09
N TYR A 39 10.26 18.55 32.13
CA TYR A 39 10.30 19.99 31.88
C TYR A 39 8.97 20.51 31.29
N ARG A 40 8.42 19.83 30.27
CA ARG A 40 7.14 20.23 29.64
C ARG A 40 5.90 19.79 30.44
N GLY A 41 6.08 19.26 31.66
CA GLY A 41 4.97 18.86 32.53
C GLY A 41 4.06 17.77 31.94
N ILE A 42 4.57 16.97 30.99
CA ILE A 42 3.84 15.92 30.29
C ILE A 42 3.53 14.81 31.29
N THR A 43 2.43 14.99 32.02
CA THR A 43 1.92 14.04 33.00
C THR A 43 0.92 13.12 32.31
N GLY A 44 1.48 12.15 31.58
CA GLY A 44 0.71 11.11 30.91
C GLY A 44 1.56 9.88 30.70
N MET A 45 1.06 8.73 31.14
CA MET A 45 1.60 7.44 30.71
C MET A 45 1.41 7.34 29.19
N GLY A 46 2.50 7.29 28.42
CA GLY A 46 2.45 6.76 27.05
C GLY A 46 2.24 7.73 25.90
N LEU A 47 2.41 9.04 26.10
CA LEU A 47 2.54 9.96 24.97
C LEU A 47 3.95 9.83 24.39
N GLN A 48 4.03 9.57 23.08
CA GLN A 48 5.27 9.71 22.31
C GLN A 48 5.77 11.13 22.55
N VAL A 49 7.01 11.26 23.01
CA VAL A 49 7.60 12.56 23.37
C VAL A 49 7.91 13.28 22.06
N PRO A 50 7.17 14.35 21.70
CA PRO A 50 7.59 15.23 20.62
C PRO A 50 9.01 15.72 20.95
N HIS A 51 9.87 15.84 19.95
CA HIS A 51 11.25 16.29 20.15
C HIS A 51 12.11 15.41 21.04
N GLY A 52 11.88 14.10 21.00
CA GLY A 52 12.70 13.14 21.74
C GLY A 52 14.17 13.05 21.30
N HIS A 53 14.62 13.89 20.36
CA HIS A 53 15.96 13.90 19.78
C HIS A 53 16.74 15.21 20.03
N VAL A 54 16.06 16.33 20.31
CA VAL A 54 16.69 17.61 20.70
C VAL A 54 15.74 18.44 21.57
N ILE A 55 16.23 19.14 22.59
CA ILE A 55 15.43 20.10 23.36
C ILE A 55 16.28 21.30 23.79
N VAL A 56 15.70 22.50 23.76
CA VAL A 56 16.31 23.72 24.29
C VAL A 56 15.70 24.03 25.65
N LEU A 57 16.55 24.31 26.65
CA LEU A 57 16.10 24.69 27.99
C LEU A 57 17.13 25.56 28.73
N PRO A 58 16.70 26.42 29.66
CA PRO A 58 17.61 27.23 30.46
C PRO A 58 18.34 26.36 31.51
N ARG A 59 19.55 26.78 31.88
CA ARG A 59 20.42 26.12 32.87
C ARG A 59 19.68 25.75 34.16
N ALA A 60 18.99 26.73 34.75
CA ALA A 60 18.28 26.56 36.02
C ALA A 60 17.20 25.47 35.96
N ALA A 61 16.58 25.27 34.80
CA ALA A 61 15.62 24.19 34.60
C ALA A 61 16.31 22.83 34.47
N LEU A 62 17.46 22.75 33.80
CA LEU A 62 18.20 21.49 33.61
C LEU A 62 18.85 21.00 34.91
N GLU A 63 19.41 21.89 35.74
CA GLU A 63 20.04 21.55 37.03
C GLU A 63 19.03 20.94 38.02
N GLY A 64 17.76 21.31 37.95
CA GLY A 64 16.68 20.70 38.74
C GLY A 64 16.21 19.33 38.24
N LEU A 65 16.67 18.89 37.06
CA LEU A 65 16.18 17.69 36.36
C LEU A 65 17.22 16.58 36.23
N VAL A 66 18.51 16.92 36.16
CA VAL A 66 19.62 16.00 35.85
C VAL A 66 20.86 16.37 36.68
N ARG A 67 21.66 15.37 37.09
CA ARG A 67 22.96 15.62 37.73
C ARG A 67 24.02 15.86 36.66
N LEU A 68 24.97 16.78 36.90
CA LEU A 68 26.04 17.12 35.95
C LEU A 68 26.87 15.89 35.51
N GLU A 69 27.09 14.93 36.42
CA GLU A 69 27.74 13.63 36.16
C GLU A 69 27.05 12.84 35.04
N ASP A 70 25.71 12.88 34.97
CA ASP A 70 24.91 12.14 33.99
C ASP A 70 25.01 12.74 32.58
N LEU A 71 25.50 13.99 32.46
CA LEU A 71 25.73 14.72 31.21
C LEU A 71 27.20 14.73 30.78
N GLY A 72 28.13 14.34 31.67
CA GLY A 72 29.57 14.31 31.38
C GLY A 72 30.19 15.69 31.14
N VAL A 73 29.61 16.76 31.72
CA VAL A 73 30.08 18.15 31.57
C VAL A 73 30.38 18.78 32.94
N ALA A 74 31.41 19.62 33.00
CA ALA A 74 31.83 20.31 34.24
C ALA A 74 30.97 21.55 34.55
N GLU A 75 30.55 22.29 33.52
CA GLU A 75 29.72 23.50 33.65
C GLU A 75 28.69 23.58 32.52
N LEU A 76 27.56 24.23 32.80
CA LEU A 76 26.46 24.43 31.85
C LEU A 76 26.32 25.93 31.50
N PRO A 77 26.13 26.28 30.22
CA PRO A 77 25.80 27.64 29.79
C PRO A 77 24.35 28.01 30.13
N GLU A 78 24.01 29.30 30.09
CA GLU A 78 22.68 29.82 30.45
C GLU A 78 21.53 29.18 29.66
N SER A 79 21.75 28.87 28.37
CA SER A 79 20.84 28.12 27.52
C SER A 79 21.52 26.85 27.00
N VAL A 80 20.88 25.71 27.15
CA VAL A 80 21.43 24.39 26.80
C VAL A 80 20.57 23.74 25.72
N ILE A 81 21.21 23.32 24.63
CA ILE A 81 20.59 22.49 23.59
C ILE A 81 20.97 21.03 23.87
N LEU A 82 20.05 20.26 24.43
CA LEU A 82 20.30 18.87 24.79
C LEU A 82 19.98 17.96 23.60
N VAL A 83 21.01 17.38 22.99
CA VAL A 83 20.91 16.52 21.80
C VAL A 83 20.99 15.04 22.21
N ALA A 84 20.07 14.22 21.72
CA ALA A 84 20.11 12.78 21.95
C ALA A 84 21.22 12.13 21.12
N ARG A 85 22.03 11.28 21.75
CA ARG A 85 23.05 10.49 21.06
C ARG A 85 22.38 9.54 20.05
N PRO A 86 22.68 9.64 18.74
CA PRO A 86 22.07 8.77 17.75
C PRO A 86 22.70 7.38 17.80
N ASP A 87 21.85 6.35 17.65
CA ASP A 87 22.24 4.93 17.62
C ASP A 87 22.69 4.54 16.19
N LEU A 88 23.82 5.12 15.78
CA LEU A 88 24.39 4.98 14.43
C LEU A 88 25.88 4.55 14.49
N PRO A 89 26.40 3.93 13.41
CA PRO A 89 27.83 3.70 13.23
C PRO A 89 28.63 5.00 13.40
N GLU A 90 29.90 4.88 13.81
CA GLU A 90 30.73 6.02 14.18
C GLU A 90 30.88 7.07 13.05
N LEU A 91 30.93 6.60 11.79
CA LEU A 91 31.03 7.45 10.59
C LEU A 91 29.79 8.31 10.34
N ASP A 92 28.60 7.85 10.75
CA ASP A 92 27.31 8.53 10.50
C ASP A 92 26.82 9.30 11.74
N ARG A 93 27.46 9.09 12.89
CA ARG A 93 27.09 9.71 14.16
C ARG A 93 27.35 11.21 14.17
N ALA A 94 28.51 11.67 13.70
CA ALA A 94 28.86 13.09 13.71
C ALA A 94 27.94 13.95 12.81
N PRO A 95 27.61 13.53 11.56
CA PRO A 95 26.59 14.20 10.75
C PRO A 95 25.20 14.25 11.41
N ALA A 96 24.75 13.14 12.01
CA ALA A 96 23.44 13.09 12.67
C ALA A 96 23.37 14.00 13.91
N VAL A 97 24.45 14.08 14.70
CA VAL A 97 24.56 15.03 15.82
C VAL A 97 24.61 16.47 15.31
N TRP A 98 25.31 16.75 14.21
CA TRP A 98 25.34 18.09 13.61
C TRP A 98 23.95 18.54 13.17
N ARG A 99 23.21 17.67 12.48
CA ARG A 99 21.84 17.91 12.04
C ARG A 99 20.91 18.27 13.22
N ALA A 100 20.94 17.47 14.29
CA ALA A 100 20.12 17.72 15.47
C ALA A 100 20.55 18.97 16.26
N ALA A 101 21.86 19.26 16.34
CA ALA A 101 22.36 20.48 16.96
C ALA A 101 21.95 21.73 16.17
N PHE A 102 22.02 21.68 14.84
CA PHE A 102 21.57 22.76 13.95
C PHE A 102 20.09 23.07 14.16
N HIS A 103 19.24 22.04 14.17
CA HIS A 103 17.82 22.17 14.48
C HIS A 103 17.60 22.88 15.83
N GLY A 104 18.29 22.44 16.89
CA GLY A 104 18.17 23.06 18.22
C GLY A 104 18.67 24.51 18.28
N HIS A 105 19.66 24.89 17.47
CA HIS A 105 20.15 26.27 17.39
C HIS A 105 19.14 27.21 16.72
N VAL A 106 18.43 26.74 15.67
CA VAL A 106 17.33 27.49 15.06
C VAL A 106 16.20 27.70 16.08
N HIS A 107 15.84 26.63 16.81
CA HIS A 107 14.81 26.68 17.85
C HIS A 107 15.16 27.69 18.96
N ALA A 108 16.40 27.67 19.45
CA ALA A 108 16.88 28.59 20.49
C ALA A 108 16.85 30.07 20.05
N GLU A 109 17.20 30.35 18.79
CA GLU A 109 17.21 31.70 18.23
C GLU A 109 15.79 32.27 18.10
N LEU A 110 14.85 31.48 17.56
CA LEU A 110 13.46 31.92 17.42
C LEU A 110 12.74 32.03 18.77
N GLU A 111 12.94 31.07 19.69
CA GLU A 111 12.38 31.17 21.06
C GLU A 111 12.92 32.40 21.82
N SER A 112 14.17 32.81 21.55
CA SER A 112 14.73 34.05 22.09
C SER A 112 13.99 35.29 21.58
N ARG A 113 13.67 35.32 20.27
CA ARG A 113 12.93 36.43 19.64
C ARG A 113 11.47 36.51 20.08
N VAL A 114 10.83 35.37 20.29
CA VAL A 114 9.49 35.33 20.89
C VAL A 114 9.54 35.88 22.33
N ARG A 115 10.54 35.47 23.13
CA ARG A 115 10.70 35.98 24.50
C ARG A 115 11.02 37.46 24.58
N SER A 116 11.77 38.01 23.63
CA SER A 116 12.09 39.44 23.56
C SER A 116 10.96 40.29 22.97
N GLY A 117 9.89 39.67 22.45
CA GLY A 117 8.77 40.35 21.80
C GLY A 117 9.04 40.77 20.35
N ALA A 118 10.22 40.45 19.80
CA ALA A 118 10.61 40.72 18.42
C ALA A 118 9.96 39.77 17.39
N LEU A 119 9.28 38.71 17.86
CA LEU A 119 8.38 37.88 17.08
C LEU A 119 7.05 37.77 17.84
N GLY A 120 6.31 38.87 17.86
CA GLY A 120 5.01 38.97 18.53
C GLY A 120 3.88 38.28 17.74
N SER A 121 2.68 38.18 18.33
CA SER A 121 1.54 37.48 17.71
C SER A 121 1.08 38.07 16.36
N ALA A 122 1.13 39.40 16.22
CA ALA A 122 0.76 40.08 14.97
C ALA A 122 1.79 39.82 13.85
N GLU A 123 3.07 39.79 14.23
CA GLU A 123 4.18 39.58 13.31
C GLU A 123 4.24 38.12 12.86
N LEU A 124 4.09 37.19 13.80
CA LEU A 124 3.93 35.76 13.52
C LEU A 124 2.77 35.48 12.55
N LYS A 125 1.62 36.11 12.77
CA LYS A 125 0.47 35.96 11.87
C LYS A 125 0.76 36.48 10.45
N ALA A 126 1.41 37.65 10.35
CA ALA A 126 1.81 38.20 9.06
C ALA A 126 2.80 37.28 8.32
N LYS A 127 3.66 36.55 9.04
CA LYS A 127 4.60 35.57 8.48
C LYS A 127 3.90 34.31 7.99
N ILE A 128 2.94 33.80 8.77
CA ILE A 128 2.09 32.68 8.34
C ILE A 128 1.30 33.07 7.09
N ASP A 129 0.76 34.29 7.03
CA ASP A 129 0.05 34.80 5.85
C ASP A 129 0.97 34.92 4.61
N GLN A 130 2.26 35.24 4.78
CA GLN A 130 3.25 35.27 3.69
C GLN A 130 3.57 33.87 3.12
N ILE A 131 3.53 32.83 3.96
CA ILE A 131 3.70 31.43 3.54
C ILE A 131 2.43 30.96 2.81
N GLY A 132 1.26 31.36 3.33
CA GLY A 132 -0.05 30.98 2.84
C GLY A 132 -0.78 30.10 3.85
N GLN A 133 -2.06 30.37 4.11
CA GLN A 133 -2.83 29.67 5.14
C GLN A 133 -3.06 28.18 4.79
N THR A 134 -3.26 27.86 3.50
CA THR A 134 -3.48 26.47 3.08
C THR A 134 -2.18 25.67 3.18
N GLU A 135 -1.07 26.27 2.77
CA GLU A 135 0.27 25.73 2.86
C GLU A 135 0.69 25.54 4.33
N PHE A 136 0.36 26.49 5.20
CA PHE A 136 0.66 26.39 6.63
C PHE A 136 -0.21 25.36 7.36
N ASP A 137 -1.47 25.17 6.96
CA ASP A 137 -2.31 24.10 7.47
C ASP A 137 -1.76 22.71 7.09
N GLU A 138 -1.21 22.56 5.88
CA GLU A 138 -0.50 21.34 5.47
C GLU A 138 0.79 21.15 6.25
N ILE A 139 1.61 22.20 6.40
CA ILE A 139 2.81 22.17 7.24
C ILE A 139 2.46 21.67 8.64
N ARG A 140 1.41 22.22 9.26
CA ARG A 140 0.95 21.81 10.59
C ARG A 140 0.56 20.33 10.61
N ALA A 141 -0.15 19.85 9.59
CA ALA A 141 -0.53 18.44 9.47
C ALA A 141 0.69 17.52 9.32
N VAL A 142 1.72 17.95 8.58
CA VAL A 142 3.00 17.23 8.42
C VAL A 142 3.74 17.17 9.76
N LEU A 143 3.90 18.30 10.45
CA LEU A 143 4.58 18.36 11.75
C LEU A 143 3.84 17.56 12.84
N GLU A 144 2.50 17.55 12.82
CA GLU A 144 1.70 16.71 13.71
C GLU A 144 1.87 15.21 13.38
N GLY A 145 1.90 14.87 12.08
CA GLY A 145 2.13 13.52 11.56
C GLY A 145 3.52 12.97 11.94
N GLU A 146 4.56 13.80 11.85
CA GLU A 146 5.93 13.50 12.26
C GLU A 146 6.14 13.60 13.79
N HIS A 147 5.10 13.97 14.53
CA HIS A 147 5.11 14.09 15.99
C HIS A 147 6.16 15.10 16.51
N LEU A 148 6.25 16.24 15.84
CA LEU A 148 7.15 17.35 16.17
C LEU A 148 6.50 18.45 17.03
N LEU A 149 5.18 18.43 17.22
CA LEU A 149 4.47 19.44 18.03
C LEU A 149 4.00 18.88 19.38
N PHE A 150 4.25 19.63 20.46
CA PHE A 150 3.68 19.44 21.80
C PHE A 150 2.23 19.96 21.87
N SER A 151 1.96 21.15 21.32
CA SER A 151 0.62 21.75 21.28
C SER A 151 0.26 22.13 19.83
N PRO A 152 -0.40 21.25 19.05
CA PRO A 152 -0.70 21.51 17.64
C PRO A 152 -1.53 22.78 17.36
N GLY A 153 -2.19 23.35 18.37
CA GLY A 153 -2.94 24.61 18.26
C GLY A 153 -2.16 25.88 18.58
N ASP A 154 -0.85 25.77 18.87
CA ASP A 154 0.03 26.92 19.11
C ASP A 154 0.78 27.29 17.82
N ASP A 155 0.41 28.42 17.22
CA ASP A 155 1.00 28.91 15.98
C ASP A 155 2.48 29.28 16.13
N ALA A 156 2.91 29.72 17.32
CA ALA A 156 4.31 30.06 17.56
C ALA A 156 5.15 28.79 17.57
N GLU A 157 4.66 27.75 18.23
CA GLU A 157 5.29 26.44 18.27
C GLU A 157 5.38 25.82 16.86
N ALA A 158 4.27 25.85 16.11
CA ALA A 158 4.21 25.32 14.75
C ALA A 158 5.17 26.05 13.79
N TYR A 159 5.26 27.38 13.89
CA TYR A 159 6.15 28.18 13.04
C TYR A 159 7.64 27.96 13.37
N ILE A 160 8.00 27.96 14.66
CA ILE A 160 9.38 27.68 15.09
C ILE A 160 9.82 26.31 14.60
N GLU A 161 8.93 25.32 14.72
CA GLU A 161 9.22 23.96 14.32
C GLU A 161 9.31 23.80 12.82
N PHE A 162 8.42 24.44 12.08
CA PHE A 162 8.51 24.53 10.63
C PHE A 162 9.85 25.10 10.18
N ALA A 163 10.26 26.24 10.73
CA ALA A 163 11.53 26.89 10.36
C ALA A 163 12.73 25.98 10.63
N ALA A 164 12.77 25.33 11.79
CA ALA A 164 13.84 24.40 12.16
C ALA A 164 13.88 23.18 11.23
N PHE A 165 12.74 22.53 11.01
CA PHE A 165 12.64 21.32 10.18
C PHE A 165 12.87 21.60 8.69
N PHE A 166 12.35 22.72 8.16
CA PHE A 166 12.56 23.14 6.78
C PHE A 166 14.04 23.42 6.49
N LEU A 167 14.71 24.20 7.34
CA LEU A 167 16.14 24.51 7.19
C LEU A 167 17.01 23.26 7.38
N GLU A 168 16.64 22.37 8.30
CA GLU A 168 17.29 21.08 8.48
C GLU A 168 17.24 20.25 7.19
N LEU A 169 16.05 20.07 6.59
CA LEU A 169 15.92 19.38 5.31
C LEU A 169 16.69 20.10 4.20
N ARG A 170 16.63 21.43 4.14
CA ARG A 170 17.32 22.22 3.11
C ARG A 170 18.84 22.02 3.09
N HIS A 171 19.47 21.88 4.26
CA HIS A 171 20.92 21.76 4.40
C HIS A 171 21.43 20.31 4.48
N PHE A 172 20.62 19.37 4.97
CA PHE A 172 21.05 17.98 5.19
C PHE A 172 20.33 16.96 4.30
N ALA A 173 19.20 17.30 3.66
CA ALA A 173 18.38 16.36 2.86
C ALA A 173 17.45 17.10 1.87
N ALA A 174 17.99 17.96 0.99
CA ALA A 174 17.17 18.87 0.17
C ALA A 174 16.18 18.15 -0.76
N GLN A 175 16.49 16.93 -1.18
CA GLN A 175 15.61 16.06 -1.98
C GLN A 175 14.32 15.66 -1.27
N ASP A 176 14.31 15.62 0.07
CA ASP A 176 13.15 15.22 0.85
C ASP A 176 12.16 16.38 1.04
N LEU A 177 12.54 17.62 0.72
CA LEU A 177 11.63 18.77 0.83
C LEU A 177 10.34 18.56 0.03
N ALA A 178 10.45 18.10 -1.23
CA ALA A 178 9.28 17.83 -2.07
C ALA A 178 8.44 16.62 -1.61
N LYS A 179 9.01 15.75 -0.78
CA LYS A 179 8.31 14.61 -0.19
C LYS A 179 7.50 15.04 1.04
N TYR A 180 8.05 15.92 1.88
CA TYR A 180 7.38 16.40 3.09
C TYR A 180 6.43 17.58 2.83
N PHE A 181 6.77 18.45 1.89
CA PHE A 181 6.01 19.66 1.57
C PHE A 181 5.74 19.76 0.06
N PRO A 182 4.91 18.86 -0.52
CA PRO A 182 4.65 18.82 -1.96
C PRO A 182 3.95 20.07 -2.49
N THR A 183 3.22 20.82 -1.66
CA THR A 183 2.52 22.05 -2.06
C THR A 183 3.37 23.31 -1.96
N LEU A 184 4.56 23.24 -1.35
CA LEU A 184 5.52 24.34 -1.35
C LEU A 184 6.33 24.33 -2.66
N GLU A 185 5.69 24.74 -3.76
CA GLU A 185 6.30 24.77 -5.10
C GLU A 185 7.47 25.77 -5.18
N ASP A 186 7.41 26.89 -4.43
CA ASP A 186 8.44 27.93 -4.37
C ASP A 186 9.14 27.94 -3.01
N THR A 187 10.11 27.04 -2.85
CA THR A 187 10.95 26.94 -1.65
C THR A 187 11.90 28.13 -1.47
N ALA A 188 12.23 28.85 -2.55
CA ALA A 188 13.11 30.02 -2.50
C ALA A 188 12.42 31.20 -1.81
N ARG A 189 11.11 31.37 -2.01
CA ARG A 189 10.30 32.37 -1.29
C ARG A 189 10.28 32.13 0.22
N VAL A 190 10.14 30.87 0.64
CA VAL A 190 10.16 30.48 2.06
C VAL A 190 11.55 30.72 2.65
N GLU A 191 12.61 30.36 1.93
CA GLU A 191 13.99 30.59 2.35
C GLU A 191 14.27 32.09 2.52
N ALA A 192 13.80 32.94 1.60
CA ALA A 192 13.91 34.39 1.71
C ALA A 192 13.13 34.95 2.91
N ALA A 193 11.94 34.42 3.21
CA ALA A 193 11.14 34.83 4.36
C ALA A 193 11.83 34.48 5.69
N LEU A 194 12.42 33.28 5.79
CA LEU A 194 13.17 32.85 6.96
C LEU A 194 14.51 33.59 7.11
N ALA A 195 15.16 33.95 6.00
CA ALA A 195 16.43 34.68 6.00
C ALA A 195 16.33 36.10 6.59
N LEU A 196 15.12 36.70 6.61
CA LEU A 196 14.87 37.97 7.31
C LEU A 196 15.02 37.83 8.84
N GLU A 197 14.88 36.62 9.36
CA GLU A 197 14.91 36.33 10.80
C GLU A 197 16.16 35.55 11.20
N LEU A 198 16.69 34.68 10.32
CA LEU A 198 17.73 33.73 10.68
C LEU A 198 18.90 33.80 9.70
N ASP A 199 20.10 33.98 10.23
CA ASP A 199 21.33 33.67 9.49
C ASP A 199 21.60 32.17 9.58
N ALA A 200 20.93 31.40 8.71
CA ALA A 200 21.04 29.94 8.68
C ALA A 200 22.48 29.47 8.45
N ALA A 201 23.28 30.21 7.67
CA ALA A 201 24.67 29.87 7.41
C ALA A 201 25.55 30.02 8.66
N ALA A 202 25.37 31.11 9.42
CA ALA A 202 26.07 31.30 10.70
C ALA A 202 25.64 30.26 11.75
N LEU A 203 24.36 29.90 11.81
CA LEU A 203 23.85 28.84 12.70
C LEU A 203 24.41 27.46 12.32
N LEU A 204 24.51 27.16 11.03
CA LEU A 204 25.06 25.90 10.51
C LEU A 204 26.56 25.77 10.84
N ALA A 205 27.32 26.85 10.69
CA ALA A 205 28.73 26.90 11.07
C ALA A 205 28.93 26.73 12.58
N ARG A 206 28.13 27.42 13.40
CA ARG A 206 28.19 27.35 14.88
C ARG A 206 27.80 25.99 15.44
N SER A 207 26.88 25.28 14.80
CA SER A 207 26.35 23.99 15.26
C SER A 207 27.24 22.78 14.94
N ARG A 208 28.33 22.98 14.19
CA ARG A 208 29.21 21.91 13.71
C ARG A 208 30.00 21.26 14.87
N PRO A 209 29.85 19.95 15.12
CA PRO A 209 30.61 19.26 16.14
C PRO A 209 32.06 19.00 15.70
N ALA A 210 32.98 18.91 16.66
CA ALA A 210 34.37 18.56 16.40
C ALA A 210 34.46 17.17 15.73
N GLY A 211 35.14 17.10 14.58
CA GLY A 211 35.27 15.86 13.79
C GLY A 211 34.20 15.64 12.70
N ALA A 212 33.20 16.52 12.57
CA ALA A 212 32.30 16.49 11.41
C ALA A 212 33.01 16.89 10.10
N PRO A 213 32.61 16.34 8.95
CA PRO A 213 33.17 16.70 7.64
C PRO A 213 33.02 18.21 7.32
N PRO A 214 33.85 18.77 6.41
CA PRO A 214 33.86 20.20 6.09
C PRO A 214 32.55 20.71 5.46
N ALA A 215 31.77 19.82 4.86
CA ALA A 215 30.43 20.09 4.37
C ALA A 215 29.48 18.95 4.83
N PRO A 216 28.18 19.23 5.02
CA PRO A 216 27.17 18.18 5.18
C PRO A 216 27.25 17.25 3.98
N ARG A 217 27.35 15.93 4.21
CA ARG A 217 27.32 14.96 3.12
C ARG A 217 25.92 14.92 2.52
N ASP A 218 25.82 15.15 1.22
CA ASP A 218 24.65 14.76 0.46
C ASP A 218 24.74 13.23 0.28
N GLU A 219 23.63 12.48 0.38
CA GLU A 219 23.62 11.01 0.26
C GLU A 219 24.09 10.50 -1.14
N ARG A 220 24.55 11.40 -2.02
CA ARG A 220 25.00 11.12 -3.39
C ARG A 220 26.47 10.72 -3.54
N ASP A 221 27.34 10.91 -2.54
CA ASP A 221 28.81 10.76 -2.72
C ASP A 221 29.33 9.31 -2.81
N GLY A 222 28.49 8.36 -3.27
CA GLY A 222 28.96 7.09 -3.79
C GLY A 222 29.52 7.25 -5.21
N GLU A 223 30.82 7.55 -5.34
CA GLU A 223 31.48 7.62 -6.65
C GLU A 223 31.29 6.33 -7.48
N PRO A 224 30.86 6.42 -8.75
CA PRO A 224 30.86 5.29 -9.66
C PRO A 224 32.29 4.98 -10.10
N ARG A 225 32.83 3.85 -9.61
CA ARG A 225 34.13 3.29 -10.06
C ARG A 225 34.15 3.11 -11.58
N ARG A 226 34.81 4.02 -12.30
CA ARG A 226 35.28 3.78 -13.66
C ARG A 226 36.35 2.69 -13.60
N GLN A 227 36.04 1.50 -14.12
CA GLN A 227 37.06 0.50 -14.39
C GLN A 227 37.86 0.94 -15.62
N SER A 228 38.97 1.65 -15.40
CA SER A 228 40.00 1.82 -16.41
C SER A 228 40.63 0.46 -16.71
N GLY A 229 40.40 -0.06 -17.91
CA GLY A 229 41.07 -1.24 -18.42
C GLY A 229 42.58 -1.01 -18.47
N ARG A 230 43.34 -1.90 -17.81
CA ARG A 230 44.79 -2.00 -17.99
C ARG A 230 45.08 -2.33 -19.45
N VAL A 231 45.75 -1.43 -20.16
CA VAL A 231 46.47 -1.76 -21.38
C VAL A 231 47.74 -2.49 -20.95
N LEU A 232 47.77 -3.81 -21.17
CA LEU A 232 49.00 -4.59 -21.15
C LEU A 232 49.47 -4.75 -22.60
N ALA A 233 50.69 -4.30 -22.87
CA ALA A 233 51.37 -4.53 -24.12
C ALA A 233 51.75 -6.03 -24.26
N GLY A 234 51.53 -6.59 -25.45
CA GLY A 234 52.09 -7.88 -25.89
C GLY A 234 51.05 -8.96 -26.20
N ASP A 235 50.90 -9.31 -27.50
CA ASP A 235 51.08 -10.68 -28.02
C ASP A 235 50.37 -10.89 -29.37
N ALA A 236 51.10 -11.38 -30.38
CA ALA A 236 50.57 -11.73 -31.71
C ALA A 236 49.41 -12.76 -31.66
N ARG A 237 49.31 -13.52 -30.56
CA ARG A 237 48.20 -14.46 -30.28
C ARG A 237 46.92 -13.73 -29.85
N ALA A 238 47.04 -12.61 -29.14
CA ALA A 238 45.91 -11.73 -28.81
C ALA A 238 45.40 -11.00 -30.07
N ALA A 239 46.28 -10.62 -30.99
CA ALA A 239 45.90 -10.06 -32.29
C ALA A 239 45.13 -11.07 -33.18
N ALA A 240 45.55 -12.35 -33.21
CA ALA A 240 44.84 -13.40 -33.94
C ALA A 240 43.47 -13.74 -33.31
N GLN A 241 43.37 -13.78 -31.97
CA GLN A 241 42.10 -13.98 -31.25
C GLN A 241 41.17 -12.75 -31.38
N ALA A 242 41.73 -11.54 -31.40
CA ALA A 242 40.99 -10.32 -31.70
C ALA A 242 40.45 -10.32 -33.14
N GLY A 243 41.26 -10.73 -34.13
CA GLY A 243 40.83 -10.87 -35.53
C GLY A 243 39.72 -11.90 -35.72
N ALA A 244 39.80 -13.07 -35.08
CA ALA A 244 38.74 -14.08 -35.09
C ALA A 244 37.45 -13.58 -34.43
N ARG A 245 37.56 -12.87 -33.29
CA ARG A 245 36.42 -12.26 -32.59
C ARG A 245 35.76 -11.16 -33.41
N VAL A 246 36.53 -10.34 -34.12
CA VAL A 246 36.05 -9.32 -35.06
C VAL A 246 35.28 -9.97 -36.23
N GLY A 247 35.81 -11.05 -36.81
CA GLY A 247 35.13 -11.80 -37.86
C GLY A 247 33.79 -12.40 -37.40
N VAL A 248 33.74 -12.98 -36.20
CA VAL A 248 32.52 -13.54 -35.61
C VAL A 248 31.49 -12.46 -35.32
N LEU A 249 31.89 -11.34 -34.71
CA LEU A 249 30.98 -10.22 -34.41
C LEU A 249 30.43 -9.57 -35.69
N ARG A 250 31.26 -9.42 -36.73
CA ARG A 250 30.81 -8.92 -38.04
C ARG A 250 29.83 -9.88 -38.72
N ALA A 251 30.12 -11.18 -38.72
CA ALA A 251 29.20 -12.19 -39.25
C ALA A 251 27.89 -12.26 -38.47
N LEU A 252 27.95 -12.09 -37.13
CA LEU A 252 26.77 -12.04 -36.28
C LEU A 252 25.95 -10.76 -36.54
N ALA A 253 26.61 -9.60 -36.71
CA ALA A 253 25.97 -8.34 -37.04
C ALA A 253 25.22 -8.43 -38.39
N GLU A 254 25.86 -9.01 -39.41
CA GLU A 254 25.24 -9.24 -40.72
C GLU A 254 24.04 -10.20 -40.61
N ARG A 255 24.18 -11.28 -39.85
CA ARG A 255 23.09 -12.24 -39.62
C ARG A 255 21.89 -11.59 -38.92
N VAL A 256 22.11 -10.84 -37.85
CA VAL A 256 20.98 -10.20 -37.15
C VAL A 256 20.37 -9.06 -37.97
N ARG A 257 21.16 -8.41 -38.84
CA ARG A 257 20.68 -7.43 -39.81
C ARG A 257 19.78 -8.07 -40.86
N SER A 258 20.16 -9.21 -41.43
CA SER A 258 19.33 -9.94 -42.39
C SER A 258 18.05 -10.50 -41.75
N ASP A 259 18.10 -10.82 -40.46
CA ASP A 259 16.91 -11.14 -39.65
C ASP A 259 16.00 -9.90 -39.38
N GLY A 260 16.45 -8.69 -39.77
CA GLY A 260 15.74 -7.42 -39.62
C GLY A 260 15.90 -6.75 -38.25
N ASN A 261 16.94 -7.09 -37.48
CA ASN A 261 17.24 -6.55 -36.15
C ASN A 261 18.40 -5.54 -36.19
N HIS A 262 18.08 -4.31 -36.62
CA HIS A 262 19.07 -3.24 -36.75
C HIS A 262 19.57 -2.72 -35.40
N ALA A 263 18.73 -2.72 -34.36
CA ALA A 263 19.16 -2.36 -33.00
C ALA A 263 20.33 -3.23 -32.52
N ARG A 264 20.24 -4.56 -32.69
CA ARG A 264 21.30 -5.49 -32.31
C ARG A 264 22.50 -5.41 -33.26
N ALA A 265 22.25 -5.21 -34.56
CA ALA A 265 23.32 -5.02 -35.54
C ALA A 265 24.19 -3.80 -35.19
N ALA A 266 23.57 -2.65 -34.89
CA ALA A 266 24.27 -1.43 -34.50
C ALA A 266 25.14 -1.62 -33.24
N ILE A 267 24.62 -2.27 -32.19
CA ILE A 267 25.39 -2.56 -30.96
C ILE A 267 26.60 -3.44 -31.26
N LEU A 268 26.43 -4.51 -32.06
CA LEU A 268 27.52 -5.42 -32.42
C LEU A 268 28.59 -4.74 -33.29
N GLN A 269 28.18 -3.82 -34.17
CA GLN A 269 29.09 -3.00 -34.98
C GLN A 269 29.89 -2.04 -34.09
N LEU A 270 29.25 -1.35 -33.15
CA LEU A 270 29.93 -0.44 -32.22
C LEU A 270 30.93 -1.16 -31.29
N GLN A 271 30.72 -2.45 -31.00
CA GLN A 271 31.69 -3.28 -30.26
C GLN A 271 32.99 -3.56 -31.02
N LEU A 272 33.03 -3.36 -32.34
CA LEU A 272 34.23 -3.54 -33.16
C LEU A 272 35.18 -2.33 -33.10
N ASP A 273 34.66 -1.16 -32.72
CA ASP A 273 35.39 0.11 -32.58
C ASP A 273 36.26 0.51 -33.81
N THR A 274 35.80 0.21 -35.02
CA THR A 274 36.44 0.65 -36.28
C THR A 274 35.63 1.74 -36.97
N PRO A 275 36.26 2.63 -37.78
CA PRO A 275 35.54 3.67 -38.53
C PRO A 275 34.43 3.10 -39.44
N GLU A 276 34.73 1.99 -40.11
CA GLU A 276 33.78 1.26 -40.98
C GLU A 276 32.60 0.70 -40.18
N ALA A 277 32.86 0.15 -38.99
CA ALA A 277 31.80 -0.39 -38.14
C ALA A 277 30.95 0.73 -37.52
N ARG A 278 31.54 1.88 -37.17
CA ARG A 278 30.77 3.06 -36.75
C ARG A 278 29.84 3.55 -37.87
N ALA A 279 30.33 3.64 -39.12
CA ALA A 279 29.49 3.96 -40.27
C ALA A 279 28.36 2.94 -40.49
N GLY A 280 28.67 1.64 -40.33
CA GLY A 280 27.66 0.58 -40.39
C GLY A 280 26.61 0.67 -39.28
N ALA A 281 27.01 1.04 -38.06
CA ALA A 281 26.09 1.25 -36.94
C ALA A 281 25.17 2.45 -37.18
N THR A 282 25.70 3.55 -37.72
CA THR A 282 24.90 4.72 -38.11
C THR A 282 23.85 4.35 -39.15
N ALA A 283 24.20 3.55 -40.17
CA ALA A 283 23.25 3.08 -41.18
C ALA A 283 22.15 2.16 -40.60
N ASP A 284 22.50 1.30 -39.63
CA ASP A 284 21.52 0.48 -38.93
C ASP A 284 20.57 1.33 -38.06
N LEU A 285 21.09 2.33 -37.36
CA LEU A 285 20.29 3.26 -36.54
C LEU A 285 19.37 4.15 -37.39
N SER A 286 19.84 4.63 -38.54
CA SER A 286 19.02 5.41 -39.47
C SER A 286 17.89 4.56 -40.07
N THR A 287 18.16 3.30 -40.38
CA THR A 287 17.14 2.34 -40.82
C THR A 287 16.10 2.08 -39.71
N LEU A 288 16.54 1.90 -38.46
CA LEU A 288 15.65 1.76 -37.31
C LEU A 288 14.77 3.02 -37.12
N ALA A 289 15.37 4.21 -37.23
CA ALA A 289 14.67 5.49 -37.13
C ALA A 289 13.59 5.65 -38.22
N ALA A 290 13.91 5.33 -39.48
CA ALA A 290 12.94 5.36 -40.57
C ALA A 290 11.75 4.41 -40.32
N ARG A 291 12.03 3.20 -39.82
CA ARG A 291 11.00 2.21 -39.45
C ARG A 291 10.12 2.68 -38.29
N LEU A 292 10.70 3.38 -37.29
CA LEU A 292 9.96 3.97 -36.18
C LEU A 292 9.02 5.08 -36.65
N VAL A 293 9.52 5.97 -37.53
CA VAL A 293 8.70 7.03 -38.12
C VAL A 293 7.53 6.43 -38.89
N ALA A 294 7.75 5.37 -39.68
CA ALA A 294 6.68 4.65 -40.36
C ALA A 294 5.64 4.07 -39.38
N ALA A 295 6.09 3.44 -38.30
CA ALA A 295 5.20 2.87 -37.27
C ALA A 295 4.35 3.91 -36.51
N LEU A 296 4.77 5.17 -36.50
CA LEU A 296 4.09 6.27 -35.83
C LEU A 296 3.16 7.09 -36.74
N ARG A 297 3.16 6.84 -38.05
CA ARG A 297 2.33 7.59 -39.01
C ARG A 297 0.84 7.30 -38.80
N PRO A 298 -0.02 8.33 -38.82
CA PRO A 298 -1.47 8.15 -38.89
C PRO A 298 -1.86 7.47 -40.20
N GLU A 299 -2.87 6.61 -40.15
CA GLU A 299 -3.33 5.83 -41.32
C GLU A 299 -4.27 6.64 -42.24
N HIS A 300 -4.76 7.80 -41.80
CA HIS A 300 -5.79 8.62 -42.46
C HIS A 300 -5.29 9.99 -42.92
N ASP A 301 -3.99 10.28 -42.86
CA ASP A 301 -3.46 11.53 -43.44
C ASP A 301 -3.51 11.44 -44.98
N ASP A 302 -3.83 12.57 -45.63
CA ASP A 302 -3.99 12.70 -47.08
C ASP A 302 -2.77 12.09 -47.82
N PRO A 303 -2.92 11.29 -48.90
CA PRO A 303 -1.79 10.74 -49.65
C PRO A 303 -0.79 11.78 -50.17
N ALA A 304 -1.18 13.06 -50.26
CA ALA A 304 -0.28 14.18 -50.54
C ALA A 304 0.59 14.60 -49.33
N GLU A 305 0.09 14.46 -48.10
CA GLU A 305 0.82 14.69 -46.84
C GLU A 305 1.69 13.47 -46.47
N GLN A 306 1.32 12.26 -46.94
CA GLN A 306 2.13 11.04 -46.83
C GLN A 306 3.49 11.14 -47.56
N ALA A 307 3.62 12.07 -48.52
CA ALA A 307 4.83 12.31 -49.32
C ALA A 307 5.81 13.33 -48.71
N GLY A 308 5.49 13.94 -47.56
CA GLY A 308 6.42 14.81 -46.85
C GLY A 308 7.70 14.05 -46.43
N PRO A 309 8.90 14.64 -46.52
CA PRO A 309 10.12 13.94 -46.21
C PRO A 309 10.12 13.52 -44.73
N ALA A 310 10.13 12.21 -44.46
CA ALA A 310 10.43 11.66 -43.13
C ALA A 310 11.86 11.99 -42.67
N GLY A 311 12.68 12.56 -43.56
CA GLY A 311 14.10 12.86 -43.36
C GLY A 311 14.43 13.60 -42.07
N PRO A 312 13.76 14.72 -41.71
CA PRO A 312 14.13 15.50 -40.53
C PRO A 312 13.87 14.75 -39.22
N ILE A 313 12.74 14.05 -39.12
CA ILE A 313 12.34 13.31 -37.91
C ILE A 313 13.16 12.01 -37.78
N ALA A 314 13.44 11.33 -38.89
CA ALA A 314 14.31 10.16 -38.90
C ALA A 314 15.75 10.54 -38.49
N ALA A 315 16.26 11.68 -38.97
CA ALA A 315 17.57 12.21 -38.58
C ALA A 315 17.63 12.65 -37.11
N GLU A 316 16.52 13.18 -36.55
CA GLU A 316 16.40 13.45 -35.12
C GLU A 316 16.53 12.16 -34.30
N TRP A 317 15.76 11.12 -34.64
CA TRP A 317 15.88 9.81 -34.02
C TRP A 317 17.27 9.21 -34.14
N GLU A 318 17.91 9.26 -35.31
CA GLU A 318 19.26 8.74 -35.51
C GLU A 318 20.25 9.36 -34.51
N ARG A 319 20.29 10.70 -34.43
CA ARG A 319 21.15 11.44 -33.49
C ARG A 319 20.88 11.07 -32.04
N THR A 320 19.60 10.92 -31.69
CA THR A 320 19.16 10.63 -30.33
C THR A 320 19.41 9.18 -29.91
N LEU A 321 19.43 8.22 -30.85
CA LEU A 321 19.67 6.80 -30.57
C LEU A 321 21.16 6.45 -30.49
N ALA A 322 22.05 7.22 -31.11
CA ALA A 322 23.48 6.95 -31.13
C ALA A 322 24.12 6.86 -29.72
N PRO A 323 23.89 7.81 -28.78
CA PRO A 323 24.46 7.72 -27.43
C PRO A 323 24.00 6.47 -26.65
N LEU A 324 22.75 6.03 -26.86
CA LEU A 324 22.23 4.80 -26.27
C LEU A 324 22.93 3.56 -26.84
N ALA A 325 23.15 3.53 -28.15
CA ALA A 325 23.81 2.41 -28.81
C ALA A 325 25.29 2.30 -28.41
N GLU A 326 25.99 3.43 -28.30
CA GLU A 326 27.38 3.48 -27.83
C GLU A 326 27.49 2.98 -26.39
N ARG A 327 26.61 3.43 -25.49
CA ARG A 327 26.59 2.90 -24.11
C ARG A 327 26.21 1.44 -24.02
N ALA A 328 25.28 0.98 -24.85
CA ALA A 328 24.92 -0.43 -24.91
C ALA A 328 26.09 -1.30 -25.39
N ALA A 329 26.90 -0.81 -26.33
CA ALA A 329 28.07 -1.52 -26.85
C ALA A 329 29.18 -1.67 -25.81
N GLY A 330 29.40 -0.64 -24.98
CA GLY A 330 30.39 -0.64 -23.89
C GLY A 330 29.99 -1.43 -22.64
N ALA A 331 28.74 -1.91 -22.53
CA ALA A 331 28.25 -2.64 -21.37
C ALA A 331 28.70 -4.12 -21.37
N TRP A 332 29.07 -4.64 -20.19
CA TRP A 332 29.50 -6.04 -20.01
C TRP A 332 28.38 -7.08 -20.27
N SER A 333 27.11 -6.65 -20.33
CA SER A 333 25.95 -7.52 -20.48
C SER A 333 25.02 -7.07 -21.61
N PRO A 334 24.53 -7.97 -22.49
CA PRO A 334 23.52 -7.67 -23.52
C PRO A 334 22.13 -7.34 -22.93
N ARG A 335 22.00 -7.27 -21.60
CA ARG A 335 20.80 -6.88 -20.87
C ARG A 335 20.89 -5.48 -20.25
N SER A 336 21.80 -4.62 -20.72
CA SER A 336 21.86 -3.22 -20.32
C SER A 336 20.51 -2.52 -20.56
N LEU A 337 20.26 -1.45 -19.79
CA LEU A 337 19.01 -0.70 -19.88
C LEU A 337 18.91 -0.02 -21.25
N GLU A 338 20.03 0.47 -21.77
CA GLU A 338 20.17 1.11 -23.08
C GLU A 338 19.85 0.13 -24.21
N ALA A 339 20.39 -1.09 -24.16
CA ALA A 339 20.06 -2.14 -25.13
C ALA A 339 18.56 -2.50 -25.06
N ARG A 340 17.97 -2.51 -23.86
CA ARG A 340 16.53 -2.78 -23.68
C ARG A 340 15.66 -1.71 -24.33
N VAL A 341 16.01 -0.43 -24.18
CA VAL A 341 15.33 0.69 -24.85
C VAL A 341 15.37 0.48 -26.36
N LEU A 342 16.55 0.24 -26.94
CA LEU A 342 16.72 -0.01 -28.38
C LEU A 342 15.93 -1.24 -28.87
N PHE A 343 15.90 -2.32 -28.08
CA PHE A 343 15.14 -3.51 -28.44
C PHE A 343 13.63 -3.32 -28.35
N ASP A 344 13.12 -2.48 -27.45
CA ASP A 344 11.69 -2.19 -27.37
C ASP A 344 11.22 -1.29 -28.52
N LEU A 345 12.07 -0.35 -28.96
CA LEU A 345 11.87 0.40 -30.21
C LEU A 345 11.86 -0.52 -31.44
N GLN A 346 12.85 -1.40 -31.57
CA GLN A 346 12.91 -2.39 -32.65
C GLN A 346 11.66 -3.28 -32.67
N LYS A 347 11.17 -3.71 -31.49
CA LYS A 347 9.94 -4.48 -31.40
C LYS A 347 8.72 -3.65 -31.82
N ALA A 348 8.67 -2.34 -31.52
CA ALA A 348 7.57 -1.48 -31.96
C ALA A 348 7.48 -1.44 -33.51
N CYS A 349 8.62 -1.31 -34.21
CA CYS A 349 8.67 -1.42 -35.67
C CYS A 349 8.16 -2.77 -36.17
N VAL A 350 8.62 -3.86 -35.54
CA VAL A 350 8.21 -5.21 -35.92
C VAL A 350 6.71 -5.45 -35.71
N GLU A 351 6.09 -4.86 -34.67
CA GLU A 351 4.64 -4.96 -34.48
C GLU A 351 3.88 -4.24 -35.62
N HIS A 352 4.40 -3.12 -36.14
CA HIS A 352 3.81 -2.41 -37.27
C HIS A 352 3.93 -3.19 -38.59
N GLU A 353 5.12 -3.73 -38.87
CA GLU A 353 5.42 -4.41 -40.14
C GLU A 353 4.81 -5.81 -40.25
N ARG A 354 4.69 -6.51 -39.13
CA ARG A 354 4.20 -7.89 -39.09
C ARG A 354 2.91 -7.94 -38.30
N GLU A 355 1.81 -7.66 -38.98
CA GLU A 355 0.49 -7.66 -38.36
C GLU A 355 0.22 -9.01 -37.69
N ARG A 356 -0.34 -8.95 -36.48
CA ARG A 356 -0.69 -10.15 -35.73
C ARG A 356 -2.05 -10.66 -36.13
N ARG A 357 -2.15 -11.99 -36.21
CA ARG A 357 -3.42 -12.70 -36.41
C ARG A 357 -3.72 -13.57 -35.20
N ALA A 358 -5.00 -13.74 -34.90
CA ALA A 358 -5.49 -14.72 -33.95
C ALA A 358 -6.18 -15.87 -34.68
N VAL A 359 -6.01 -17.10 -34.17
CA VAL A 359 -6.82 -18.26 -34.52
C VAL A 359 -7.85 -18.44 -33.41
N ASP A 360 -9.13 -18.36 -33.76
CA ASP A 360 -10.24 -18.53 -32.83
C ASP A 360 -11.15 -19.68 -33.27
N VAL A 361 -10.71 -20.90 -32.94
CA VAL A 361 -11.45 -22.13 -33.26
C VAL A 361 -12.79 -22.19 -32.53
N ILE A 362 -12.85 -21.70 -31.29
CA ILE A 362 -14.05 -21.79 -30.45
C ILE A 362 -15.12 -20.84 -30.98
N THR A 363 -14.77 -19.59 -31.25
CA THR A 363 -15.71 -18.64 -31.84
C THR A 363 -16.15 -19.07 -33.23
N TRP A 364 -15.26 -19.69 -34.01
CA TRP A 364 -15.62 -20.27 -35.31
C TRP A 364 -16.70 -21.36 -35.18
N VAL A 365 -16.47 -22.36 -34.32
CA VAL A 365 -17.44 -23.45 -34.08
C VAL A 365 -18.75 -22.92 -33.51
N THR A 366 -18.69 -22.08 -32.47
CA THR A 366 -19.89 -21.54 -31.80
C THR A 366 -20.67 -20.55 -32.66
N SER A 367 -20.04 -19.93 -33.66
CA SER A 367 -20.71 -19.08 -34.65
C SER A 367 -21.43 -19.87 -35.76
N GLY A 368 -21.41 -21.20 -35.71
CA GLY A 368 -21.94 -22.05 -36.79
C GLY A 368 -21.13 -21.90 -38.07
N PHE A 369 -19.80 -21.79 -37.94
CA PHE A 369 -18.85 -21.65 -39.06
C PHE A 369 -18.96 -20.35 -39.87
N ARG A 370 -19.72 -19.36 -39.38
CA ARG A 370 -19.95 -18.08 -40.10
C ARG A 370 -18.79 -17.08 -39.98
N ARG A 371 -17.89 -17.27 -39.01
CA ARG A 371 -16.73 -16.40 -38.78
C ARG A 371 -15.46 -16.98 -39.38
N ARG A 372 -14.46 -16.15 -39.68
CA ARG A 372 -13.15 -16.65 -40.12
C ARG A 372 -12.36 -17.20 -38.93
N ILE A 373 -11.73 -18.36 -39.11
CA ILE A 373 -10.85 -18.97 -38.08
C ILE A 373 -9.66 -18.06 -37.78
N VAL A 374 -9.04 -17.49 -38.83
CA VAL A 374 -7.91 -16.57 -38.75
C VAL A 374 -8.40 -15.15 -38.95
N ARG A 375 -8.10 -14.24 -38.01
CA ARG A 375 -8.50 -12.82 -38.08
C ARG A 375 -7.34 -11.88 -37.71
N PRO A 376 -7.17 -10.75 -38.42
CA PRO A 376 -6.18 -9.73 -38.08
C PRO A 376 -6.58 -8.96 -36.81
N LEU A 377 -5.60 -8.42 -36.09
CA LEU A 377 -5.80 -7.67 -34.84
C LEU A 377 -5.24 -6.23 -34.93
N PRO A 378 -5.78 -5.37 -35.80
CA PRO A 378 -5.19 -4.06 -36.09
C PRO A 378 -5.16 -3.13 -34.87
N MET A 379 -6.22 -3.14 -34.04
CA MET A 379 -6.31 -2.30 -32.84
C MET A 379 -5.30 -2.73 -31.77
N ALA A 380 -5.09 -4.03 -31.60
CA ALA A 380 -4.12 -4.57 -30.64
C ALA A 380 -2.68 -4.17 -31.02
N THR A 381 -2.38 -4.13 -32.32
CA THR A 381 -1.08 -3.65 -32.83
C THR A 381 -0.79 -2.22 -32.38
N ARG A 382 -1.75 -1.30 -32.52
CA ARG A 382 -1.60 0.12 -32.13
C ARG A 382 -1.34 0.27 -30.63
N VAL A 383 -2.16 -0.41 -29.81
CA VAL A 383 -2.00 -0.40 -28.35
C VAL A 383 -0.62 -0.96 -27.94
N ARG A 384 -0.14 -2.01 -28.60
CA ARG A 384 1.19 -2.59 -28.34
C ARG A 384 2.32 -1.63 -28.70
N ILE A 385 2.23 -0.94 -29.84
CA ILE A 385 3.22 0.08 -30.24
C ILE A 385 3.30 1.18 -29.17
N ALA A 386 2.16 1.75 -28.78
CA ALA A 386 2.09 2.78 -27.74
C ALA A 386 2.70 2.30 -26.41
N ARG A 387 2.39 1.06 -26.00
CA ARG A 387 2.95 0.45 -24.78
C ARG A 387 4.45 0.24 -24.84
N ARG A 388 4.98 -0.26 -25.97
CA ARG A 388 6.42 -0.47 -26.15
C ARG A 388 7.18 0.85 -26.12
N LEU A 389 6.65 1.89 -26.76
CA LEU A 389 7.22 3.24 -26.73
C LEU A 389 7.18 3.84 -25.33
N HIS A 390 6.06 3.71 -24.62
CA HIS A 390 5.96 4.18 -23.23
C HIS A 390 6.92 3.44 -22.30
N HIS A 391 7.03 2.12 -22.43
CA HIS A 391 8.00 1.34 -21.65
C HIS A 391 9.45 1.74 -21.97
N ALA A 392 9.76 1.96 -23.25
CA ALA A 392 11.08 2.43 -23.67
C ALA A 392 11.38 3.84 -23.13
N PHE A 393 10.38 4.74 -23.11
CA PHE A 393 10.50 6.07 -22.49
C PHE A 393 10.77 5.99 -20.99
N VAL A 394 9.97 5.23 -20.22
CA VAL A 394 10.19 5.09 -18.77
C VAL A 394 11.54 4.44 -18.47
N THR A 395 11.97 3.48 -19.29
CA THR A 395 13.28 2.81 -19.12
C THR A 395 14.44 3.75 -19.44
N SER A 396 14.29 4.66 -20.41
CA SER A 396 15.37 5.58 -20.81
C SER A 396 15.76 6.58 -19.73
N HIS A 397 14.87 6.90 -18.79
CA HIS A 397 15.18 7.79 -17.66
C HIS A 397 16.25 7.20 -16.73
N ARG A 398 16.42 5.88 -16.74
CA ARG A 398 17.41 5.16 -15.94
C ARG A 398 18.69 4.86 -16.72
N ALA A 399 18.78 5.28 -17.98
CA ALA A 399 19.96 5.07 -18.82
C ALA A 399 21.11 6.01 -18.42
N GLU A 400 22.34 5.47 -18.45
CA GLU A 400 23.56 6.19 -18.08
C GLU A 400 24.12 7.03 -19.25
N ILE A 401 23.36 8.04 -19.67
CA ILE A 401 23.74 8.97 -20.76
C ILE A 401 24.05 10.38 -20.25
N GLY A 402 24.73 11.18 -21.08
CA GLY A 402 25.08 12.58 -20.77
C GLY A 402 23.85 13.47 -20.56
N ALA A 403 24.02 14.58 -19.84
CA ALA A 403 22.91 15.49 -19.50
C ALA A 403 22.29 16.19 -20.73
N GLY A 404 23.11 16.51 -21.75
CA GLY A 404 22.64 17.04 -23.04
C GLY A 404 21.81 16.01 -23.81
N ASP A 405 22.40 14.83 -24.07
CA ASP A 405 21.74 13.72 -24.76
C ASP A 405 20.42 13.31 -24.10
N ARG A 406 20.33 13.39 -22.77
CA ARG A 406 19.11 13.08 -22.03
C ARG A 406 17.95 14.01 -22.37
N ARG A 407 18.18 15.31 -22.56
CA ARG A 407 17.12 16.27 -22.89
C ARG A 407 16.57 16.04 -24.30
N ASP A 408 17.45 15.78 -25.26
CA ASP A 408 17.07 15.50 -26.64
C ASP A 408 16.33 14.16 -26.73
N LEU A 409 16.78 13.16 -25.97
CA LEU A 409 16.11 11.88 -25.81
C LEU A 409 14.70 12.02 -25.22
N GLU A 410 14.58 12.78 -24.14
CA GLU A 410 13.30 13.01 -23.48
C GLU A 410 12.29 13.70 -24.41
N THR A 411 12.74 14.72 -25.14
CA THR A 411 11.89 15.47 -26.08
C THR A 411 11.39 14.58 -27.22
N THR A 412 12.30 13.82 -27.84
CA THR A 412 11.99 12.90 -28.94
C THR A 412 11.01 11.81 -28.50
N PHE A 413 11.27 11.18 -27.34
CA PHE A 413 10.38 10.13 -26.83
C PHE A 413 9.03 10.68 -26.37
N ARG A 414 8.97 11.86 -25.75
CA ARG A 414 7.71 12.49 -25.33
C ARG A 414 6.80 12.76 -26.53
N SER A 415 7.37 13.29 -27.62
CA SER A 415 6.68 13.47 -28.90
C SER A 415 6.17 12.14 -29.46
N ALA A 416 7.01 11.10 -29.45
CA ALA A 416 6.66 9.78 -29.96
C ALA A 416 5.57 9.06 -29.16
N VAL A 417 5.65 9.11 -27.83
CA VAL A 417 4.63 8.55 -26.92
C VAL A 417 3.31 9.29 -27.09
N SER A 418 3.35 10.63 -27.20
CA SER A 418 2.16 11.45 -27.47
C SER A 418 1.50 11.06 -28.80
N ARG A 419 2.28 10.95 -29.89
CA ARG A 419 1.76 10.50 -31.20
C ARG A 419 1.17 9.10 -31.15
N ALA A 420 1.85 8.15 -30.50
CA ALA A 420 1.35 6.79 -30.37
C ALA A 420 0.04 6.73 -29.55
N ARG A 421 -0.07 7.53 -28.49
CA ARG A 421 -1.30 7.70 -27.70
C ARG A 421 -2.42 8.26 -28.57
N THR A 422 -2.18 9.35 -29.31
CA THR A 422 -3.15 9.96 -30.23
C THR A 422 -3.63 8.96 -31.30
N ASN A 423 -2.75 8.10 -31.82
CA ASN A 423 -3.13 7.06 -32.78
C ASN A 423 -4.08 6.02 -32.19
N VAL A 424 -3.90 5.65 -30.92
CA VAL A 424 -4.82 4.76 -30.19
C VAL A 424 -6.14 5.48 -29.89
N GLU A 425 -6.08 6.75 -29.47
CA GLU A 425 -7.26 7.59 -29.21
C GLU A 425 -8.16 7.69 -30.44
N ARG A 426 -7.59 8.08 -31.60
CA ARG A 426 -8.31 8.22 -32.87
C ARG A 426 -8.95 6.91 -33.33
N SER A 427 -8.41 5.75 -32.92
CA SER A 427 -8.94 4.45 -33.34
C SER A 427 -9.95 3.84 -32.36
N VAL A 428 -9.72 4.02 -31.05
CA VAL A 428 -10.53 3.40 -29.99
C VAL A 428 -11.71 4.28 -29.60
N LEU A 429 -11.50 5.60 -29.51
CA LEU A 429 -12.52 6.52 -28.99
C LEU A 429 -13.80 6.53 -29.85
N PRO A 430 -13.76 6.60 -31.19
CA PRO A 430 -14.98 6.56 -32.01
C PRO A 430 -15.77 5.26 -31.87
N VAL A 431 -15.06 4.14 -31.70
CA VAL A 431 -15.69 2.83 -31.49
C VAL A 431 -16.37 2.79 -30.12
N LEU A 432 -15.68 3.28 -29.09
CA LEU A 432 -16.19 3.31 -27.73
C LEU A 432 -17.44 4.18 -27.62
N THR A 433 -17.39 5.42 -28.14
CA THR A 433 -18.53 6.34 -28.12
C THR A 433 -19.72 5.77 -28.90
N ALA A 434 -19.50 5.24 -30.10
CA ALA A 434 -20.55 4.61 -30.89
C ALA A 434 -21.21 3.43 -30.16
N VAL A 435 -20.41 2.57 -29.50
CA VAL A 435 -20.97 1.45 -28.73
C VAL A 435 -21.78 1.95 -27.54
N LEU A 436 -21.29 2.95 -26.79
CA LEU A 436 -22.04 3.53 -25.68
C LEU A 436 -23.40 4.09 -26.16
N ASP A 437 -23.41 4.80 -27.29
CA ASP A 437 -24.63 5.36 -27.86
C ASP A 437 -25.61 4.29 -28.37
N GLU A 438 -25.11 3.19 -28.95
CA GLU A 438 -25.92 2.06 -29.42
C GLU A 438 -26.55 1.27 -28.28
N VAL A 439 -25.86 1.14 -27.14
CA VAL A 439 -26.41 0.42 -25.98
C VAL A 439 -27.33 1.29 -25.11
N GLY A 440 -27.44 2.58 -25.44
CA GLY A 440 -28.31 3.54 -24.76
C GLY A 440 -27.65 4.25 -23.57
N LEU A 441 -26.31 4.27 -23.49
CA LEU A 441 -25.54 5.05 -22.52
C LEU A 441 -25.26 6.45 -23.09
N ARG A 442 -26.33 7.18 -23.38
CA ARG A 442 -26.29 8.52 -23.95
C ARG A 442 -26.40 9.56 -22.84
N PRO A 443 -25.60 10.63 -22.85
CA PRO A 443 -25.76 11.72 -21.89
C PRO A 443 -27.03 12.49 -22.21
N SER A 444 -27.74 12.90 -21.16
CA SER A 444 -28.96 13.71 -21.23
C SER A 444 -28.75 15.16 -20.79
N ASN A 445 -27.59 15.45 -20.18
CA ASN A 445 -27.24 16.73 -19.59
C ASN A 445 -25.72 16.95 -19.63
N VAL A 446 -25.28 18.20 -19.46
CA VAL A 446 -23.86 18.57 -19.48
C VAL A 446 -23.02 17.79 -18.47
N PRO A 447 -23.46 17.57 -17.20
CA PRO A 447 -22.73 16.70 -16.28
C PRO A 447 -22.53 15.26 -16.78
N GLU A 448 -23.53 14.67 -17.43
CA GLU A 448 -23.42 13.35 -18.03
C GLU A 448 -22.52 13.33 -19.26
N GLU A 449 -22.45 14.43 -20.01
CA GLU A 449 -21.53 14.58 -21.15
C GLU A 449 -20.08 14.57 -20.68
N VAL A 450 -19.75 15.38 -19.66
CA VAL A 450 -18.44 15.37 -19.01
C VAL A 450 -18.15 14.00 -18.38
N ALA A 451 -19.16 13.35 -17.77
CA ALA A 451 -19.00 12.01 -17.22
C ALA A 451 -18.69 10.96 -18.30
N ARG A 452 -19.26 11.09 -19.49
CA ARG A 452 -18.98 10.22 -20.65
C ARG A 452 -17.57 10.44 -21.15
N GLU A 453 -17.13 11.69 -21.32
CA GLU A 453 -15.76 12.00 -21.73
C GLU A 453 -14.74 11.43 -20.74
N LYS A 454 -14.98 11.65 -19.44
CA LYS A 454 -14.15 11.07 -18.37
C LYS A 454 -14.13 9.55 -18.40
N LEU A 455 -15.28 8.90 -18.60
CA LEU A 455 -15.37 7.45 -18.73
C LEU A 455 -14.54 6.94 -19.92
N CYS A 456 -14.64 7.59 -21.08
CA CYS A 456 -13.89 7.22 -22.26
C CYS A 456 -12.37 7.41 -22.06
N ALA A 457 -11.95 8.51 -21.45
CA ALA A 457 -10.56 8.76 -21.10
C ALA A 457 -10.02 7.71 -20.12
N GLU A 458 -10.79 7.37 -19.07
CA GLU A 458 -10.40 6.36 -18.09
C GLU A 458 -10.25 4.96 -18.73
N ILE A 459 -11.17 4.59 -19.62
CA ILE A 459 -11.10 3.31 -20.35
C ILE A 459 -9.86 3.27 -21.25
N LEU A 460 -9.58 4.36 -21.96
CA LEU A 460 -8.41 4.47 -22.81
C LEU A 460 -7.10 4.36 -22.00
N ASP A 461 -7.01 5.07 -20.87
CA ASP A 461 -5.84 4.99 -19.99
C ASP A 461 -5.63 3.56 -19.50
N GLN A 462 -6.70 2.85 -19.12
CA GLN A 462 -6.61 1.43 -18.74
C GLN A 462 -6.14 0.53 -19.91
N ILE A 463 -6.60 0.80 -21.14
CA ILE A 463 -6.13 0.09 -22.34
C ILE A 463 -4.64 0.33 -22.57
N LEU A 464 -4.17 1.57 -22.44
CA LEU A 464 -2.77 1.92 -22.61
C LEU A 464 -1.90 1.33 -21.48
N GLU A 465 -2.38 1.33 -20.24
CA GLU A 465 -1.65 0.84 -19.06
C GLU A 465 -1.61 -0.69 -18.96
N ARG A 466 -2.68 -1.40 -19.33
CA ARG A 466 -2.77 -2.87 -19.21
C ARG A 466 -2.63 -3.61 -20.55
N GLY A 467 -2.94 -2.95 -21.67
CA GLY A 467 -2.93 -3.52 -23.01
C GLY A 467 -4.23 -4.22 -23.41
N PHE A 468 -5.19 -4.29 -22.48
CA PHE A 468 -6.51 -4.84 -22.72
C PHE A 468 -7.52 -4.21 -21.75
N LEU A 469 -8.82 -4.35 -22.06
CA LEU A 469 -9.96 -4.00 -21.21
C LEU A 469 -10.86 -5.22 -21.03
N GLY A 470 -11.41 -5.44 -19.83
CA GLY A 470 -12.38 -6.50 -19.56
C GLY A 470 -13.73 -5.98 -19.07
N LEU A 471 -14.69 -6.90 -18.90
CA LEU A 471 -16.02 -6.59 -18.37
C LEU A 471 -15.96 -5.96 -16.96
N SER A 472 -15.09 -6.48 -16.09
CA SER A 472 -14.95 -5.99 -14.71
C SER A 472 -14.47 -4.53 -14.69
N GLU A 473 -13.47 -4.20 -15.51
CA GLU A 473 -12.95 -2.85 -15.67
C GLU A 473 -13.99 -1.89 -16.23
N LEU A 474 -14.69 -2.31 -17.29
CA LEU A 474 -15.77 -1.53 -17.89
C LEU A 474 -16.89 -1.25 -16.88
N ARG A 475 -17.31 -2.26 -16.12
CA ARG A 475 -18.31 -2.12 -15.07
C ARG A 475 -17.85 -1.15 -13.99
N ASP A 476 -16.61 -1.29 -13.53
CA ASP A 476 -16.08 -0.48 -12.44
C ASP A 476 -15.88 0.98 -12.88
N ALA A 477 -15.42 1.22 -14.11
CA ALA A 477 -15.33 2.56 -14.69
C ALA A 477 -16.72 3.21 -14.84
N LEU A 478 -17.70 2.46 -15.35
CA LEU A 478 -19.10 2.92 -15.41
C LEU A 478 -19.66 3.23 -14.03
N SER A 479 -19.36 2.41 -13.02
CA SER A 479 -19.81 2.63 -11.64
C SER A 479 -19.20 3.88 -11.00
N ARG A 480 -17.99 4.28 -11.40
CA ARG A 480 -17.34 5.53 -10.97
C ARG A 480 -17.85 6.74 -11.74
N SER A 481 -18.36 6.53 -12.95
CA SER A 481 -18.95 7.59 -13.76
C SER A 481 -20.34 8.00 -13.26
N ASN A 482 -20.72 9.25 -13.51
CA ASN A 482 -22.08 9.71 -13.26
C ASN A 482 -23.06 9.37 -14.38
N LEU A 483 -22.62 8.64 -15.42
CA LEU A 483 -23.47 8.21 -16.53
C LEU A 483 -24.41 7.10 -16.08
N LYS A 484 -25.73 7.38 -16.06
CA LYS A 484 -26.73 6.44 -15.52
C LYS A 484 -27.20 5.44 -16.58
N MET A 485 -27.39 4.19 -16.16
CA MET A 485 -28.02 3.16 -16.98
C MET A 485 -29.54 3.31 -16.93
N GLY A 486 -30.20 3.21 -18.10
CA GLY A 486 -31.65 3.17 -18.20
C GLY A 486 -32.29 1.92 -17.58
N ASN A 487 -33.61 1.96 -17.36
CA ASN A 487 -34.37 0.83 -16.83
C ASN A 487 -34.44 -0.32 -17.84
N LEU A 488 -34.32 -1.55 -17.36
CA LEU A 488 -34.47 -2.76 -18.17
C LEU A 488 -35.94 -3.09 -18.41
N THR A 489 -36.30 -3.26 -19.67
CA THR A 489 -37.58 -3.85 -20.06
C THR A 489 -37.53 -5.37 -19.95
N LEU A 490 -38.70 -6.01 -19.77
CA LEU A 490 -38.78 -7.47 -19.68
C LEU A 490 -38.24 -8.16 -20.95
N ALA A 491 -38.45 -7.56 -22.13
CA ALA A 491 -37.91 -8.06 -23.39
C ALA A 491 -36.37 -7.99 -23.45
N ALA A 492 -35.76 -6.97 -22.83
CA ALA A 492 -34.32 -6.81 -22.77
C ALA A 492 -33.63 -7.80 -21.80
N LEU A 493 -34.38 -8.49 -20.93
CA LEU A 493 -33.81 -9.48 -20.00
C LEU A 493 -33.19 -10.68 -20.73
N THR A 494 -33.65 -11.04 -21.93
CA THR A 494 -33.05 -12.12 -22.71
C THR A 494 -31.68 -11.71 -23.25
N GLY A 495 -31.58 -10.48 -23.76
CA GLY A 495 -30.37 -9.85 -24.27
C GLY A 495 -29.38 -9.41 -23.19
N GLY A 496 -29.82 -9.08 -21.99
CA GLY A 496 -28.97 -8.48 -20.95
C GLY A 496 -28.98 -6.96 -20.99
N ASP A 497 -28.41 -6.35 -19.96
CA ASP A 497 -28.43 -4.90 -19.75
C ASP A 497 -27.51 -4.12 -20.71
N ALA A 498 -27.46 -2.79 -20.55
CA ALA A 498 -26.59 -1.95 -21.37
C ALA A 498 -25.11 -2.39 -21.25
N LEU A 499 -24.67 -2.79 -20.06
CA LEU A 499 -23.33 -3.29 -19.82
C LEU A 499 -23.03 -4.59 -20.56
N LEU A 500 -23.92 -5.59 -20.51
CA LEU A 500 -23.76 -6.87 -21.23
C LEU A 500 -23.88 -6.72 -22.76
N ARG A 501 -24.67 -5.74 -23.23
CA ARG A 501 -24.70 -5.38 -24.64
C ARG A 501 -23.41 -4.69 -25.07
N ALA A 502 -22.86 -3.80 -24.25
CA ALA A 502 -21.57 -3.14 -24.50
C ALA A 502 -20.43 -4.17 -24.53
N ASP A 503 -20.40 -5.09 -23.57
CA ASP A 503 -19.43 -6.19 -23.52
C ASP A 503 -19.42 -7.03 -24.79
N ARG A 504 -20.59 -7.34 -25.36
CA ARG A 504 -20.68 -8.04 -26.64
C ARG A 504 -20.20 -7.16 -27.80
N GLN A 505 -20.66 -5.92 -27.92
CA GLN A 505 -20.27 -5.05 -29.04
C GLN A 505 -18.78 -4.70 -29.02
N LEU A 506 -18.21 -4.38 -27.86
CA LEU A 506 -16.78 -4.10 -27.70
C LEU A 506 -15.93 -5.34 -28.00
N SER A 507 -16.38 -6.54 -27.61
CA SER A 507 -15.67 -7.78 -27.98
C SER A 507 -15.59 -8.04 -29.49
N LEU A 508 -16.48 -7.43 -30.27
CA LEU A 508 -16.50 -7.54 -31.73
C LEU A 508 -15.71 -6.42 -32.40
N ARG A 509 -15.85 -5.18 -31.93
CA ARG A 509 -15.27 -3.99 -32.59
C ARG A 509 -13.86 -3.65 -32.11
N LEU A 510 -13.52 -3.99 -30.86
CA LEU A 510 -12.19 -3.81 -30.27
C LEU A 510 -11.47 -5.15 -30.10
N ASP A 511 -11.49 -5.97 -31.15
CA ASP A 511 -10.91 -7.31 -31.10
C ASP A 511 -9.41 -7.28 -30.76
N GLY A 512 -8.98 -8.21 -29.90
CA GLY A 512 -7.62 -8.26 -29.35
C GLY A 512 -7.31 -7.21 -28.27
N VAL A 513 -8.14 -6.17 -28.09
CA VAL A 513 -8.03 -5.17 -27.02
C VAL A 513 -9.07 -5.41 -25.94
N TYR A 514 -10.32 -5.67 -26.32
CA TYR A 514 -11.41 -5.97 -25.37
C TYR A 514 -11.55 -7.46 -25.14
N ARG A 515 -11.67 -7.86 -23.87
CA ARG A 515 -11.86 -9.25 -23.43
C ARG A 515 -13.27 -9.43 -22.88
N PRO A 516 -14.07 -10.33 -23.48
CA PRO A 516 -15.40 -10.60 -22.99
C PRO A 516 -15.37 -11.15 -21.56
N GLY A 517 -16.33 -10.73 -20.73
CA GLY A 517 -16.49 -11.31 -19.39
C GLY A 517 -16.79 -12.81 -19.41
N GLU A 518 -16.33 -13.53 -18.39
CA GLU A 518 -16.59 -14.96 -18.24
C GLU A 518 -18.09 -15.24 -18.05
N VAL A 519 -18.52 -16.47 -18.36
CA VAL A 519 -19.94 -16.87 -18.31
C VAL A 519 -20.55 -16.64 -16.94
N TYR A 520 -19.81 -16.90 -15.86
CA TYR A 520 -20.31 -16.68 -14.49
C TYR A 520 -20.50 -15.20 -14.18
N LEU A 521 -19.60 -14.30 -14.61
CA LEU A 521 -19.75 -12.86 -14.42
C LEU A 521 -20.94 -12.32 -15.20
N ARG A 522 -21.09 -12.74 -16.46
CA ARG A 522 -22.24 -12.38 -17.30
C ARG A 522 -23.55 -12.88 -16.70
N GLY A 523 -23.56 -14.11 -16.18
CA GLY A 523 -24.71 -14.71 -15.50
C GLY A 523 -25.09 -13.96 -14.23
N LEU A 524 -24.12 -13.64 -13.38
CA LEU A 524 -24.33 -12.85 -12.15
C LEU A 524 -24.82 -11.43 -12.46
N GLN A 525 -24.26 -10.78 -13.49
CA GLN A 525 -24.73 -9.47 -13.94
C GLN A 525 -26.17 -9.54 -14.43
N LYS A 526 -26.51 -10.55 -15.23
CA LYS A 526 -27.87 -10.77 -15.73
C LYS A 526 -28.86 -11.02 -14.59
N ALA A 527 -28.50 -11.84 -13.60
CA ALA A 527 -29.31 -12.11 -12.42
C ALA A 527 -29.51 -10.84 -11.57
N SER A 528 -28.45 -10.07 -11.34
CA SER A 528 -28.50 -8.81 -10.60
C SER A 528 -29.34 -7.75 -11.33
N GLY A 529 -29.30 -7.74 -12.67
CA GLY A 529 -30.11 -6.86 -13.51
C GLY A 529 -31.62 -7.03 -13.28
N VAL A 530 -32.10 -8.23 -12.90
CA VAL A 530 -33.51 -8.45 -12.55
C VAL A 530 -33.88 -7.65 -11.30
N ALA A 531 -33.06 -7.76 -10.24
CA ALA A 531 -33.31 -7.12 -8.96
C ALA A 531 -33.08 -5.60 -8.99
N PHE A 532 -32.06 -5.12 -9.70
CA PHE A 532 -31.68 -3.69 -9.66
C PHE A 532 -32.07 -2.91 -10.93
N GLY A 533 -32.04 -3.55 -12.10
CA GLY A 533 -32.26 -2.89 -13.39
C GLY A 533 -33.74 -2.74 -13.76
N THR A 534 -34.64 -3.57 -13.25
CA THR A 534 -36.09 -3.41 -13.46
C THR A 534 -36.72 -2.47 -12.44
N SER A 535 -37.82 -1.80 -12.79
CA SER A 535 -38.53 -0.89 -11.87
C SER A 535 -39.18 -1.65 -10.71
N LEU A 536 -39.83 -2.79 -11.01
CA LEU A 536 -40.47 -3.64 -10.01
C LEU A 536 -39.44 -4.34 -9.11
N GLY A 537 -38.40 -4.94 -9.69
CA GLY A 537 -37.34 -5.60 -8.93
C GLY A 537 -36.67 -4.63 -7.96
N ARG A 538 -36.41 -3.39 -8.38
CA ARG A 538 -35.81 -2.36 -7.52
C ARG A 538 -36.72 -1.96 -6.38
N LYS A 539 -38.02 -1.80 -6.63
CA LYS A 539 -39.01 -1.54 -5.58
C LYS A 539 -39.03 -2.67 -4.56
N ILE A 540 -39.11 -3.92 -5.00
CA ILE A 540 -39.09 -5.11 -4.12
C ILE A 540 -37.78 -5.16 -3.33
N THR A 541 -36.65 -4.92 -3.99
CA THR A 541 -35.33 -5.00 -3.36
C THR A 541 -35.17 -3.92 -2.29
N LEU A 542 -35.50 -2.67 -2.61
CA LEU A 542 -35.32 -1.52 -1.72
C LEU A 542 -36.32 -1.49 -0.55
N HIS A 543 -37.54 -2.00 -0.74
CA HIS A 543 -38.60 -1.90 0.27
C HIS A 543 -38.85 -3.19 1.05
N ALA A 544 -38.51 -4.37 0.50
CA ALA A 544 -38.71 -5.65 1.16
C ALA A 544 -37.39 -6.38 1.42
N VAL A 545 -36.60 -6.66 0.38
CA VAL A 545 -35.43 -7.55 0.49
C VAL A 545 -34.35 -6.94 1.39
N ILE A 546 -33.92 -5.70 1.13
CA ILE A 546 -32.85 -5.05 1.91
C ILE A 546 -33.22 -4.93 3.40
N PRO A 547 -34.39 -4.40 3.78
CA PRO A 547 -34.78 -4.32 5.20
C PRO A 547 -34.84 -5.68 5.90
N LEU A 548 -35.45 -6.68 5.26
CA LEU A 548 -35.56 -8.03 5.83
C LEU A 548 -34.20 -8.71 5.95
N LEU A 549 -33.37 -8.63 4.90
CA LEU A 549 -32.05 -9.25 4.90
C LEU A 549 -31.11 -8.57 5.90
N ALA A 550 -31.12 -7.24 5.99
CA ALA A 550 -30.34 -6.50 6.98
C ALA A 550 -30.77 -6.84 8.41
N ALA A 551 -32.08 -6.95 8.67
CA ALA A 551 -32.60 -7.39 9.97
C ALA A 551 -32.15 -8.82 10.31
N PHE A 552 -32.21 -9.73 9.34
CA PHE A 552 -31.75 -11.11 9.50
C PHE A 552 -30.27 -11.16 9.87
N VAL A 553 -29.41 -10.49 9.08
CA VAL A 553 -27.96 -10.47 9.32
C VAL A 553 -27.63 -9.85 10.68
N PHE A 554 -28.30 -8.74 11.05
CA PHE A 554 -28.09 -8.07 12.32
C PHE A 554 -28.49 -8.95 13.52
N LEU A 555 -29.67 -9.58 13.47
CA LEU A 555 -30.16 -10.44 14.55
C LEU A 555 -29.34 -11.72 14.68
N GLU A 556 -28.91 -12.32 13.58
CA GLU A 556 -28.05 -13.51 13.60
C GLU A 556 -26.67 -13.17 14.18
N ALA A 557 -26.09 -12.01 13.80
CA ALA A 557 -24.85 -11.52 14.38
C ALA A 557 -24.98 -11.29 15.90
N LEU A 558 -26.07 -10.66 16.34
CA LEU A 558 -26.35 -10.40 17.76
C LEU A 558 -26.56 -11.71 18.54
N GLN A 559 -27.25 -12.68 17.96
CA GLN A 559 -27.44 -14.00 18.54
C GLN A 559 -26.12 -14.75 18.75
N HIS A 560 -25.21 -14.70 17.76
CA HIS A 560 -23.88 -15.29 17.92
C HIS A 560 -23.03 -14.61 18.99
N LEU A 561 -23.09 -13.27 19.08
CA LEU A 561 -22.38 -12.52 20.12
C LEU A 561 -22.92 -12.85 21.51
N ALA A 562 -24.25 -12.84 21.67
CA ALA A 562 -24.91 -13.17 22.91
C ALA A 562 -24.66 -14.64 23.34
N HIS A 563 -24.65 -15.58 22.39
CA HIS A 563 -24.32 -16.97 22.69
C HIS A 563 -22.88 -17.13 23.20
N GLY A 564 -21.92 -16.44 22.58
CA GLY A 564 -20.53 -16.46 23.03
C GLY A 564 -20.33 -15.92 24.45
N ILE A 565 -21.11 -14.90 24.83
CA ILE A 565 -21.10 -14.33 26.18
C ILE A 565 -21.87 -15.23 27.16
N GLY A 566 -23.08 -15.66 26.81
CA GLY A 566 -23.93 -16.51 27.65
C GLY A 566 -23.27 -17.83 28.03
N LYS A 567 -22.54 -18.46 27.09
CA LYS A 567 -21.75 -19.68 27.38
C LYS A 567 -20.65 -19.44 28.42
N LYS A 568 -20.05 -18.24 28.46
CA LYS A 568 -19.03 -17.89 29.47
C LYS A 568 -19.61 -17.57 30.84
N VAL A 569 -20.87 -17.13 30.89
CA VAL A 569 -21.56 -16.73 32.13
C VAL A 569 -22.50 -17.83 32.65
N GLY A 570 -22.67 -18.93 31.91
CA GLY A 570 -23.48 -20.08 32.35
C GLY A 570 -24.99 -19.91 32.16
N HIS A 571 -25.42 -18.92 31.36
CA HIS A 571 -26.84 -18.70 31.08
C HIS A 571 -27.32 -19.49 29.85
N PRO A 572 -28.57 -20.00 29.89
CA PRO A 572 -29.17 -20.73 28.77
C PRO A 572 -29.39 -19.83 27.54
N HIS A 573 -29.54 -20.47 26.38
CA HIS A 573 -29.74 -19.81 25.09
C HIS A 573 -31.00 -18.92 25.10
N VAL A 574 -30.82 -17.61 24.93
CA VAL A 574 -31.93 -16.68 24.68
C VAL A 574 -32.12 -16.55 23.16
N PRO A 575 -33.29 -16.95 22.60
CA PRO A 575 -33.56 -16.81 21.17
C PRO A 575 -33.82 -15.35 20.82
N ILE A 576 -32.77 -14.65 20.40
CA ILE A 576 -32.85 -13.23 19.99
C ILE A 576 -33.54 -13.10 18.63
N ARG A 577 -33.34 -14.06 17.72
CA ARG A 577 -34.01 -14.11 16.42
C ARG A 577 -35.38 -14.80 16.52
N THR A 578 -36.43 -14.02 16.69
CA THR A 578 -37.83 -14.43 16.60
C THR A 578 -38.50 -13.73 15.42
N THR A 579 -39.68 -14.19 14.98
CA THR A 579 -40.44 -13.53 13.91
C THR A 579 -40.79 -12.08 14.29
N LEU A 580 -41.10 -11.83 15.57
CA LEU A 580 -41.38 -10.48 16.08
C LEU A 580 -40.14 -9.60 16.05
N SER A 581 -39.00 -10.08 16.55
CA SER A 581 -37.76 -9.28 16.52
C SER A 581 -37.30 -9.02 15.09
N MET A 582 -37.49 -9.98 14.17
CA MET A 582 -37.24 -9.80 12.74
C MET A 582 -38.11 -8.69 12.15
N ALA A 583 -39.41 -8.71 12.40
CA ALA A 583 -40.35 -7.70 11.89
C ALA A 583 -40.04 -6.30 12.46
N VAL A 584 -39.77 -6.20 13.76
CA VAL A 584 -39.43 -4.94 14.43
C VAL A 584 -38.13 -4.37 13.88
N VAL A 585 -37.07 -5.18 13.80
CA VAL A 585 -35.77 -4.72 13.27
C VAL A 585 -35.87 -4.37 11.78
N ALA A 586 -36.62 -5.14 10.98
CA ALA A 586 -36.85 -4.82 9.57
C ALA A 586 -37.59 -3.48 9.41
N LEU A 587 -38.58 -3.19 10.26
CA LEU A 587 -39.28 -1.89 10.26
C LEU A 587 -38.35 -0.73 10.66
N ILE A 588 -37.48 -0.94 11.66
CA ILE A 588 -36.46 0.04 12.05
C ILE A 588 -35.51 0.31 10.88
N VAL A 589 -34.97 -0.73 10.23
CA VAL A 589 -34.08 -0.60 9.07
C VAL A 589 -34.81 0.10 7.91
N TYR A 590 -36.07 -0.25 7.66
CA TYR A 590 -36.90 0.41 6.65
C TYR A 590 -37.06 1.91 6.94
N GLY A 591 -37.34 2.27 8.20
CA GLY A 591 -37.39 3.66 8.65
C GLY A 591 -36.06 4.39 8.44
N LEU A 592 -34.92 3.75 8.73
CA LEU A 592 -33.60 4.32 8.47
C LEU A 592 -33.31 4.55 6.98
N LEU A 593 -33.79 3.66 6.10
CA LEU A 593 -33.55 3.79 4.66
C LEU A 593 -34.40 4.90 4.03
N HIS A 594 -35.66 5.00 4.42
CA HIS A 594 -36.66 5.80 3.70
C HIS A 594 -37.09 7.08 4.41
N SER A 595 -36.77 7.27 5.70
CA SER A 595 -37.22 8.45 6.48
C SER A 595 -36.05 9.30 6.98
N LEU A 596 -35.92 10.53 6.46
CA LEU A 596 -35.01 11.55 6.98
C LEU A 596 -35.25 11.90 8.46
N PRO A 597 -36.50 12.16 8.93
CA PRO A 597 -36.72 12.47 10.34
C PRO A 597 -36.37 11.27 11.24
N PHE A 598 -36.66 10.03 10.81
CA PHE A 598 -36.27 8.85 11.58
C PHE A 598 -34.74 8.70 11.67
N ARG A 599 -34.00 8.94 10.58
CA ARG A 599 -32.53 8.96 10.60
C ARG A 599 -31.96 10.00 11.57
N ARG A 600 -32.51 11.22 11.56
CA ARG A 600 -32.09 12.28 12.49
C ARG A 600 -32.38 11.90 13.94
N ALA A 601 -33.57 11.35 14.21
CA ALA A 601 -33.95 10.88 15.55
C ALA A 601 -33.05 9.73 16.02
N ALA A 602 -32.77 8.75 15.15
CA ALA A 602 -31.90 7.62 15.46
C ALA A 602 -30.45 8.08 15.71
N LEU A 603 -29.91 8.98 14.88
CA LEU A 603 -28.59 9.57 15.10
C LEU A 603 -28.55 10.37 16.41
N GLY A 604 -29.59 11.15 16.71
CA GLY A 604 -29.72 11.89 17.97
C GLY A 604 -29.77 10.98 19.20
N ALA A 605 -30.49 9.86 19.12
CA ALA A 605 -30.51 8.85 20.16
C ALA A 605 -29.13 8.18 20.34
N LEU A 606 -28.48 7.81 19.22
CA LEU A 606 -27.16 7.19 19.24
C LEU A 606 -26.06 8.13 19.76
N SER A 607 -26.10 9.41 19.37
CA SER A 607 -25.18 10.43 19.86
C SER A 607 -25.40 10.73 21.33
N SER A 608 -26.66 10.76 21.79
CA SER A 608 -26.99 10.94 23.21
C SER A 608 -26.50 9.76 24.04
N ALA A 609 -26.72 8.53 23.58
CA ALA A 609 -26.20 7.32 24.22
C ALA A 609 -24.67 7.31 24.23
N GLY A 610 -24.02 7.63 23.10
CA GLY A 610 -22.57 7.74 22.99
C GLY A 610 -21.99 8.82 23.90
N SER A 611 -22.66 9.97 24.00
CA SER A 611 -22.30 11.05 24.92
C SER A 611 -22.47 10.62 26.38
N ALA A 612 -23.55 9.93 26.72
CA ALA A 612 -23.77 9.42 28.07
C ALA A 612 -22.67 8.41 28.46
N VAL A 613 -22.36 7.46 27.58
CA VAL A 613 -21.26 6.48 27.79
C VAL A 613 -19.93 7.20 27.93
N ARG A 614 -19.60 8.14 27.03
CA ARG A 614 -18.36 8.93 27.12
C ARG A 614 -18.30 9.73 28.41
N THR A 615 -19.40 10.35 28.83
CA THR A 615 -19.47 11.08 30.10
C THR A 615 -19.27 10.14 31.27
N VAL A 616 -19.91 8.98 31.31
CA VAL A 616 -19.79 8.02 32.42
C VAL A 616 -18.37 7.43 32.52
N PHE A 617 -17.79 6.99 31.40
CA PHE A 617 -16.52 6.27 31.42
C PHE A 617 -15.28 7.14 31.23
N VAL A 618 -15.41 8.35 30.68
CA VAL A 618 -14.29 9.26 30.41
C VAL A 618 -14.50 10.61 31.08
N GLY A 619 -15.67 11.24 30.88
CA GLY A 619 -15.98 12.57 31.39
C GLY A 619 -15.91 12.67 32.91
N ILE A 620 -16.69 11.88 33.62
CA ILE A 620 -16.75 11.85 35.08
C ILE A 620 -15.38 11.47 35.66
N PRO A 621 -14.71 10.37 35.25
CA PRO A 621 -13.37 10.06 35.75
C PRO A 621 -12.35 11.15 35.49
N SER A 622 -12.28 11.70 34.27
CA SER A 622 -11.33 12.77 33.94
C SER A 622 -11.61 14.06 34.70
N TRP A 623 -12.88 14.39 34.94
CA TRP A 623 -13.29 15.53 35.76
C TRP A 623 -12.94 15.32 37.24
N VAL A 624 -13.15 14.13 37.79
CA VAL A 624 -12.72 13.81 39.16
C VAL A 624 -11.19 13.90 39.26
N LEU A 625 -10.46 13.30 38.32
CA LEU A 625 -9.00 13.30 38.27
C LEU A 625 -8.41 14.68 37.96
N SER A 626 -9.17 15.60 37.36
CA SER A 626 -8.70 16.95 37.03
C SER A 626 -8.81 17.92 38.21
N ARG A 627 -9.59 17.58 39.25
CA ARG A 627 -9.77 18.43 40.44
C ARG A 627 -8.43 18.66 41.16
N PRO A 628 -8.14 19.91 41.59
CA PRO A 628 -6.85 20.25 42.20
C PRO A 628 -6.59 19.47 43.49
N VAL A 629 -7.63 19.20 44.30
CA VAL A 629 -7.52 18.38 45.52
C VAL A 629 -7.14 16.93 45.20
N VAL A 630 -7.77 16.33 44.18
CA VAL A 630 -7.48 14.96 43.74
C VAL A 630 -6.09 14.88 43.13
N LYS A 631 -5.69 15.85 42.29
CA LYS A 631 -4.31 15.93 41.77
C LYS A 631 -3.28 16.09 42.88
N ALA A 632 -3.54 16.94 43.87
CA ALA A 632 -2.65 17.12 45.01
C ALA A 632 -2.52 15.84 45.84
N PHE A 633 -3.63 15.13 46.08
CA PHE A 633 -3.63 13.84 46.75
C PHE A 633 -2.88 12.76 45.95
N LEU A 634 -3.16 12.62 44.65
CA LEU A 634 -2.50 11.64 43.78
C LEU A 634 -1.00 11.94 43.57
N ARG A 635 -0.57 13.20 43.72
CA ARG A 635 0.84 13.63 43.68
C ARG A 635 1.51 13.64 45.06
N SER A 636 0.78 13.35 46.13
CA SER A 636 1.31 13.36 47.48
C SER A 636 2.28 12.19 47.71
N ALA A 637 3.31 12.42 48.53
CA ALA A 637 4.27 11.37 48.91
C ALA A 637 3.60 10.13 49.54
N PRO A 638 2.58 10.26 50.42
CA PRO A 638 1.87 9.10 50.96
C PRO A 638 1.15 8.26 49.90
N PHE A 639 0.50 8.91 48.92
CA PHE A 639 -0.17 8.18 47.84
C PHE A 639 0.83 7.50 46.90
N ALA A 640 1.96 8.15 46.61
CA ALA A 640 3.03 7.54 45.83
C ALA A 640 3.59 6.28 46.52
N LEU A 641 3.78 6.33 47.84
CA LEU A 641 4.22 5.18 48.64
C LEU A 641 3.18 4.06 48.65
N PHE A 642 1.90 4.40 48.89
CA PHE A 642 0.78 3.45 48.85
C PHE A 642 0.64 2.78 47.47
N SER A 643 0.72 3.56 46.40
CA SER A 643 0.63 3.06 45.02
C SER A 643 1.75 2.06 44.71
N ARG A 644 2.98 2.36 45.18
CA ARG A 644 4.18 1.56 44.94
C ARG A 644 4.23 0.27 45.75
N LEU A 645 3.83 0.31 47.03
CA LEU A 645 3.95 -0.82 47.96
C LEU A 645 2.68 -1.68 48.05
N VAL A 646 1.52 -1.14 47.69
CA VAL A 646 0.23 -1.82 47.87
C VAL A 646 -0.53 -1.95 46.55
N LEU A 647 -0.83 -0.84 45.88
CA LEU A 647 -1.74 -0.87 44.72
C LEU A 647 -1.17 -1.66 43.52
N LYS A 648 0.05 -1.36 43.08
CA LYS A 648 0.69 -2.04 41.93
C LYS A 648 0.96 -3.53 42.20
N PRO A 649 1.53 -3.92 43.36
CA PRO A 649 1.67 -5.34 43.71
C PRO A 649 0.35 -6.09 43.74
N LEU A 650 -0.74 -5.45 44.20
CA LEU A 650 -2.07 -6.05 44.22
C LEU A 650 -2.61 -6.30 42.80
N VAL A 651 -2.44 -5.33 41.89
CA VAL A 651 -2.84 -5.45 40.49
C VAL A 651 -2.09 -6.58 39.78
N LEU A 652 -0.82 -6.82 40.12
CA LEU A 652 -0.03 -7.93 39.57
C LEU A 652 -0.29 -9.28 40.24
N GLY A 653 -0.63 -9.28 41.53
CA GLY A 653 -1.00 -10.48 42.28
C GLY A 653 -2.38 -11.04 41.92
N ALA A 654 -3.34 -10.19 41.54
CA ALA A 654 -4.71 -10.59 41.21
C ALA A 654 -4.82 -11.57 40.01
N PRO A 655 -4.11 -11.38 38.88
CA PRO A 655 -4.00 -12.39 37.82
C PRO A 655 -3.41 -13.71 38.30
N GLY A 656 -2.39 -13.66 39.18
CA GLY A 656 -1.77 -14.85 39.77
C GLY A 656 -2.77 -15.66 40.61
N PHE A 657 -3.60 -14.99 41.40
CA PHE A 657 -4.70 -15.61 42.14
C PHE A 657 -5.71 -16.30 41.20
N LEU A 658 -6.15 -15.60 40.14
CA LEU A 658 -7.09 -16.14 39.16
C LEU A 658 -6.51 -17.33 38.38
N PHE A 659 -5.22 -17.27 38.04
CA PHE A 659 -4.50 -18.34 37.35
C PHE A 659 -4.38 -19.59 38.23
N ALA A 660 -3.95 -19.42 39.49
CA ALA A 660 -3.85 -20.50 40.47
C ALA A 660 -5.19 -21.20 40.71
N ARG A 661 -6.27 -20.42 40.87
CA ARG A 661 -7.62 -20.95 41.04
C ARG A 661 -8.10 -21.73 39.81
N ARG A 662 -7.75 -21.26 38.60
CA ARG A 662 -8.09 -21.94 37.33
C ARG A 662 -7.36 -23.27 37.17
N HIS A 663 -6.19 -23.44 37.79
CA HIS A 663 -5.39 -24.68 37.73
C HIS A 663 -5.64 -25.61 38.94
N GLY A 664 -6.73 -25.39 39.69
CA GLY A 664 -7.20 -26.33 40.70
C GLY A 664 -6.58 -26.19 42.08
N LEU A 665 -5.80 -25.14 42.35
CA LEU A 665 -5.34 -24.84 43.71
C LEU A 665 -6.53 -24.44 44.58
N ALA A 666 -6.61 -25.03 45.78
CA ALA A 666 -7.59 -24.63 46.78
C ALA A 666 -7.45 -23.14 47.11
N ALA A 667 -8.54 -22.50 47.55
CA ALA A 667 -8.58 -21.08 47.91
C ALA A 667 -7.39 -20.61 48.80
N PRO A 668 -7.00 -21.33 49.87
CA PRO A 668 -5.84 -20.94 50.68
C PRO A 668 -4.51 -21.05 49.91
N GLY A 669 -4.34 -22.07 49.07
CA GLY A 669 -3.13 -22.20 48.23
C GLY A 669 -3.04 -21.13 47.15
N SER A 670 -4.17 -20.73 46.56
CA SER A 670 -4.24 -19.63 45.59
C SER A 670 -3.96 -18.27 46.25
N ALA A 671 -4.46 -18.06 47.47
CA ALA A 671 -4.19 -16.85 48.25
C ALA A 671 -2.70 -16.76 48.67
N ALA A 672 -2.10 -17.88 49.09
CA ALA A 672 -0.67 -17.94 49.43
C ALA A 672 0.22 -17.64 48.21
N ALA A 673 -0.11 -18.20 47.04
CA ALA A 673 0.60 -17.90 45.79
C ALA A 673 0.48 -16.42 45.39
N ALA A 674 -0.72 -15.85 45.48
CA ALA A 674 -0.95 -14.42 45.21
C ALA A 674 -0.24 -13.50 46.22
N GLY A 675 -0.21 -13.89 47.50
CA GLY A 675 0.54 -13.21 48.55
C GLY A 675 2.05 -13.24 48.31
N GLY A 676 2.60 -14.37 47.86
CA GLY A 676 4.01 -14.48 47.46
C GLY A 676 4.35 -13.55 46.30
N VAL A 677 3.52 -13.53 45.25
CA VAL A 677 3.68 -12.60 44.11
C VAL A 677 3.57 -11.14 44.56
N PHE A 678 2.63 -10.84 45.46
CA PHE A 678 2.47 -9.51 46.04
C PHE A 678 3.73 -9.05 46.78
N VAL A 679 4.29 -9.89 47.67
CA VAL A 679 5.49 -9.54 48.44
C VAL A 679 6.69 -9.32 47.52
N VAL A 680 6.90 -10.22 46.56
CA VAL A 680 7.99 -10.08 45.57
C VAL A 680 7.81 -8.80 44.74
N ALA A 681 6.60 -8.50 44.28
CA ALA A 681 6.32 -7.28 43.54
C ALA A 681 6.51 -6.02 44.42
N ALA A 682 6.05 -6.02 45.67
CA ALA A 682 6.21 -4.91 46.59
C ALA A 682 7.69 -4.60 46.87
N LEU A 683 8.50 -5.65 47.10
CA LEU A 683 9.95 -5.53 47.26
C LEU A 683 10.60 -5.01 45.97
N PHE A 684 10.23 -5.56 44.81
CA PHE A 684 10.78 -5.15 43.52
C PHE A 684 10.50 -3.67 43.23
N PHE A 685 9.23 -3.25 43.27
CA PHE A 685 8.86 -1.87 42.99
C PHE A 685 9.44 -0.92 44.03
N GLY A 686 9.62 -1.32 45.30
CA GLY A 686 10.25 -0.53 46.35
C GLY A 686 11.70 -0.12 46.08
N THR A 687 12.43 -0.81 45.19
CA THR A 687 13.84 -0.51 44.88
C THR A 687 14.03 0.55 43.78
N PRO A 688 15.15 1.30 43.76
CA PRO A 688 15.51 2.19 42.64
C PRO A 688 15.69 1.47 41.30
N PHE A 689 15.98 0.17 41.32
CA PHE A 689 16.06 -0.66 40.12
C PHE A 689 14.68 -0.96 39.55
N GLY A 690 13.73 -1.38 40.38
CA GLY A 690 12.35 -1.65 39.96
C GLY A 690 11.63 -0.42 39.41
N ALA A 691 11.86 0.76 39.99
CA ALA A 691 11.32 2.02 39.46
C ALA A 691 11.83 2.35 38.05
N ARG A 692 13.12 2.13 37.77
CA ARG A 692 13.72 2.34 36.43
C ARG A 692 13.20 1.32 35.41
N MET A 693 13.02 0.07 35.83
CA MET A 693 12.44 -0.99 35.00
C MET A 693 10.97 -0.72 34.67
N GLU A 694 10.18 -0.24 35.63
CA GLU A 694 8.78 0.14 35.43
C GLU A 694 8.63 1.27 34.40
N GLU A 695 9.44 2.32 34.53
CA GLU A 695 9.45 3.44 33.59
C GLU A 695 9.81 2.95 32.17
N SER A 696 10.81 2.08 32.06
CA SER A 696 11.24 1.49 30.79
C SER A 696 10.17 0.58 30.17
N ALA A 697 9.53 -0.28 30.98
CA ALA A 697 8.51 -1.20 30.52
C ALA A 697 7.23 -0.46 30.08
N SER A 698 6.82 0.55 30.84
CA SER A 698 5.65 1.38 30.50
C SER A 698 5.89 2.15 29.21
N ASP A 699 7.07 2.73 29.04
CA ASP A 699 7.44 3.40 27.79
C ASP A 699 7.47 2.44 26.61
N LEU A 700 8.01 1.22 26.78
CA LEU A 700 8.04 0.22 25.71
C LEU A 700 6.63 -0.24 25.32
N VAL A 701 5.77 -0.56 26.29
CA VAL A 701 4.40 -1.04 26.06
C VAL A 701 3.57 0.03 25.36
N LEU A 702 3.63 1.27 25.83
CA LEU A 702 2.78 2.33 25.30
C LEU A 702 3.24 2.79 23.91
N ARG A 703 4.55 2.86 23.66
CA ARG A 703 5.11 3.05 22.31
C ARG A 703 4.75 1.88 21.41
N GLY A 704 4.85 0.65 21.94
CA GLY A 704 4.48 -0.57 21.25
C GLY A 704 3.03 -0.54 20.78
N ILE A 705 2.09 -0.16 21.65
CA ILE A 705 0.67 -0.04 21.32
C ILE A 705 0.42 1.10 20.32
N GLY A 706 1.04 2.27 20.51
CA GLY A 706 0.93 3.41 19.60
C GLY A 706 1.41 3.07 18.19
N ASN A 707 2.60 2.48 18.07
CA ASN A 707 3.17 2.02 16.80
C ASN A 707 2.37 0.86 16.22
N LEU A 708 1.90 -0.08 17.04
CA LEU A 708 1.07 -1.20 16.58
C LEU A 708 -0.22 -0.69 15.94
N ARG A 709 -0.91 0.25 16.61
CA ARG A 709 -2.19 0.79 16.14
C ARG A 709 -2.04 1.71 14.93
N ARG A 710 -1.04 2.58 14.90
CA ARG A 710 -0.90 3.61 13.86
C ARG A 710 -0.13 3.14 12.63
N HIS A 711 0.89 2.30 12.81
CA HIS A 711 1.82 1.93 11.74
C HIS A 711 1.70 0.46 11.37
N VAL A 712 1.78 -0.45 12.35
CA VAL A 712 1.90 -1.88 12.06
C VAL A 712 0.58 -2.46 11.56
N ILE A 713 -0.55 -2.21 12.22
CA ILE A 713 -1.85 -2.75 11.78
C ILE A 713 -2.24 -2.19 10.40
N PRO A 714 -2.26 -0.86 10.16
CA PRO A 714 -2.57 -0.33 8.84
C PRO A 714 -1.55 -0.75 7.79
N GLY A 715 -0.26 -0.78 8.13
CA GLY A 715 0.81 -1.21 7.25
C GLY A 715 0.73 -2.68 6.87
N LEU A 716 0.38 -3.58 7.80
CA LEU A 716 0.16 -5.00 7.52
C LEU A 716 -1.07 -5.22 6.64
N VAL A 717 -2.16 -4.48 6.88
CA VAL A 717 -3.36 -4.54 6.04
C VAL A 717 -3.05 -4.03 4.63
N ALA A 718 -2.37 -2.88 4.52
CA ALA A 718 -1.94 -2.33 3.24
C ALA A 718 -1.00 -3.29 2.50
N LEU A 719 -0.02 -3.87 3.19
CA LEU A 719 0.88 -4.88 2.64
C LEU A 719 0.11 -6.10 2.13
N ALA A 720 -0.84 -6.63 2.91
CA ALA A 720 -1.65 -7.77 2.50
C ALA A 720 -2.48 -7.46 1.25
N LEU A 721 -3.07 -6.27 1.16
CA LEU A 721 -3.82 -5.81 -0.01
C LEU A 721 -2.92 -5.66 -1.24
N ASP A 722 -1.76 -5.04 -1.07
CA ASP A 722 -0.77 -4.85 -2.12
C ASP A 722 -0.23 -6.18 -2.64
N VAL A 723 0.09 -7.13 -1.75
CA VAL A 723 0.55 -8.46 -2.11
C VAL A 723 -0.53 -9.21 -2.89
N SER A 724 -1.77 -9.18 -2.42
CA SER A 724 -2.91 -9.80 -3.11
C SER A 724 -3.14 -9.20 -4.49
N ARG A 725 -3.19 -7.86 -4.59
CA ARG A 725 -3.34 -7.14 -5.87
C ARG A 725 -2.22 -7.49 -6.85
N ARG A 726 -0.95 -7.42 -6.40
CA ARG A 726 0.20 -7.78 -7.23
C ARG A 726 0.17 -9.24 -7.66
N ALA A 727 -0.32 -10.15 -6.82
CA ALA A 727 -0.45 -11.57 -7.17
C ALA A 727 -1.47 -11.77 -8.29
N VAL A 728 -2.67 -11.19 -8.18
CA VAL A 728 -3.71 -11.26 -9.23
C VAL A 728 -3.20 -10.62 -10.52
N GLU A 729 -2.61 -9.43 -10.46
CA GLU A 729 -2.03 -8.76 -11.63
C GLU A 729 -0.92 -9.59 -12.30
N ARG A 730 -0.11 -10.32 -11.53
CA ARG A 730 0.91 -11.22 -12.09
C ARG A 730 0.29 -12.41 -12.80
N VAL A 731 -0.77 -13.00 -12.25
CA VAL A 731 -1.50 -14.09 -12.91
C VAL A 731 -2.11 -13.60 -14.22
N GLU A 732 -2.80 -12.45 -14.20
CA GLU A 732 -3.39 -11.86 -15.41
C GLU A 732 -2.34 -11.54 -16.47
N ARG A 733 -1.20 -10.96 -16.07
CA ARG A 733 -0.06 -10.71 -16.96
C ARG A 733 0.53 -12.00 -17.50
N GLY A 734 0.63 -13.05 -16.68
CA GLY A 734 1.06 -14.38 -17.10
C GLY A 734 0.14 -14.96 -18.17
N ILE A 735 -1.18 -14.90 -17.95
CA ILE A 735 -2.19 -15.33 -18.92
C ILE A 735 -2.03 -14.55 -20.22
N TYR A 736 -1.95 -13.22 -20.13
CA TYR A 736 -1.77 -12.36 -21.30
C TYR A 736 -0.48 -12.67 -22.08
N THR A 737 0.60 -13.00 -21.37
CA THR A 737 1.89 -13.33 -22.01
C THR A 737 1.78 -14.61 -22.83
N VAL A 738 1.08 -15.62 -22.32
CA VAL A 738 0.84 -16.87 -23.05
C VAL A 738 -0.13 -16.63 -24.21
N ASP A 739 -1.21 -15.86 -24.00
CA ASP A 739 -2.13 -15.47 -25.07
C ASP A 739 -1.37 -14.79 -26.22
N GLU A 740 -0.45 -13.86 -25.88
CA GLU A 740 0.40 -13.20 -26.86
C GLU A 740 1.32 -14.18 -27.60
N TRP A 741 1.91 -15.15 -26.89
CA TRP A 741 2.78 -16.15 -27.52
C TRP A 741 2.04 -17.03 -28.54
N LEU A 742 0.76 -17.31 -28.26
CA LEU A 742 -0.12 -18.10 -29.12
C LEU A 742 -0.65 -17.32 -30.33
N THR A 743 -0.52 -16.00 -30.38
CA THR A 743 -0.83 -15.22 -31.59
C THR A 743 0.19 -15.46 -32.72
N PHE A 744 -0.28 -15.27 -33.95
CA PHE A 744 0.52 -15.40 -35.19
C PHE A 744 1.11 -14.07 -35.58
N ARG A 745 2.24 -14.13 -36.28
CA ARG A 745 2.78 -13.00 -37.04
C ARG A 745 2.79 -13.38 -38.52
N ASP A 746 2.57 -12.41 -39.38
CA ASP A 746 2.70 -12.62 -40.83
C ASP A 746 4.12 -13.13 -41.17
N GLY A 747 4.17 -14.19 -42.00
CA GLY A 747 5.40 -14.91 -42.38
C GLY A 747 5.76 -16.15 -41.54
N GLN A 748 4.92 -16.59 -40.59
CA GLN A 748 5.15 -17.85 -39.85
C GLN A 748 4.77 -19.10 -40.67
N GLY A 749 5.56 -20.18 -40.56
CA GLY A 749 5.29 -21.44 -41.26
C GLY A 749 3.99 -22.12 -40.83
N THR A 750 3.32 -22.80 -41.76
CA THR A 750 1.98 -23.42 -41.57
C THR A 750 1.91 -24.35 -40.36
N LEU A 751 2.97 -25.13 -40.09
CA LEU A 751 3.04 -26.01 -38.93
C LEU A 751 2.95 -25.24 -37.60
N ALA A 752 3.65 -24.10 -37.50
CA ALA A 752 3.58 -23.25 -36.32
C ALA A 752 2.17 -22.66 -36.15
N VAL A 753 1.48 -22.39 -37.27
CA VAL A 753 0.09 -21.92 -37.27
C VAL A 753 -0.85 -22.94 -36.63
N VAL A 754 -0.79 -24.18 -37.13
CA VAL A 754 -1.63 -25.29 -36.63
C VAL A 754 -1.33 -25.61 -35.17
N MET A 755 -0.05 -25.72 -34.80
CA MET A 755 0.34 -26.07 -33.43
C MET A 755 -0.13 -25.03 -32.41
N LYS A 756 0.09 -23.73 -32.67
CA LYS A 756 -0.41 -22.67 -31.79
C LYS A 756 -1.93 -22.58 -31.79
N GLY A 757 -2.61 -22.90 -32.88
CA GLY A 757 -4.08 -22.99 -32.91
C GLY A 757 -4.62 -24.09 -31.99
N ALA A 758 -4.00 -25.28 -32.04
CA ALA A 758 -4.33 -26.40 -31.15
C ALA A 758 -4.01 -26.09 -29.69
N PHE A 759 -2.83 -25.52 -29.40
CA PHE A 759 -2.48 -25.05 -28.06
C PHE A 759 -3.40 -23.92 -27.59
N GLY A 760 -3.82 -23.01 -28.47
CA GLY A 760 -4.78 -21.95 -28.19
C GLY A 760 -6.13 -22.48 -27.75
N LEU A 761 -6.62 -23.55 -28.37
CA LEU A 761 -7.85 -24.23 -27.96
C LEU A 761 -7.74 -24.79 -26.54
N VAL A 762 -6.65 -25.51 -26.22
CA VAL A 762 -6.43 -26.05 -24.87
C VAL A 762 -6.25 -24.90 -23.85
N TRP A 763 -5.46 -23.90 -24.23
CA TRP A 763 -5.13 -22.76 -23.39
C TRP A 763 -6.36 -21.90 -23.06
N PHE A 764 -7.34 -21.81 -23.95
CA PHE A 764 -8.62 -21.17 -23.65
C PHE A 764 -9.31 -21.80 -22.43
N PHE A 765 -9.41 -23.12 -22.38
CA PHE A 765 -10.02 -23.82 -21.25
C PHE A 765 -9.20 -23.67 -19.97
N VAL A 766 -7.86 -23.76 -20.09
CA VAL A 766 -6.95 -23.55 -18.96
C VAL A 766 -7.11 -22.13 -18.39
N THR A 767 -7.12 -21.12 -19.26
CA THR A 767 -7.30 -19.72 -18.87
C THR A 767 -8.64 -19.51 -18.17
N TYR A 768 -9.72 -20.07 -18.71
CA TYR A 768 -11.03 -20.00 -18.08
C TYR A 768 -11.02 -20.61 -16.68
N LEU A 769 -10.44 -21.80 -16.52
CA LEU A 769 -10.33 -22.48 -15.23
C LEU A 769 -9.49 -21.67 -14.24
N VAL A 770 -8.30 -21.20 -14.66
CA VAL A 770 -7.41 -20.39 -13.81
C VAL A 770 -8.13 -19.13 -13.33
N ARG A 771 -8.84 -18.42 -14.21
CA ARG A 771 -9.58 -17.20 -13.83
C ARG A 771 -10.70 -17.49 -12.84
N VAL A 772 -11.48 -18.55 -13.06
CA VAL A 772 -12.54 -18.95 -12.11
C VAL A 772 -11.93 -19.29 -10.74
N TYR A 773 -10.88 -20.10 -10.69
CA TYR A 773 -10.24 -20.48 -9.43
C TYR A 773 -9.61 -19.28 -8.72
N VAL A 774 -8.89 -18.42 -9.46
CA VAL A 774 -8.21 -17.27 -8.88
C VAL A 774 -9.23 -16.25 -8.37
N ASN A 775 -10.21 -15.85 -9.19
CA ASN A 775 -11.13 -14.77 -8.83
C ASN A 775 -12.22 -15.20 -7.84
N LEU A 776 -12.69 -16.46 -7.91
CA LEU A 776 -13.81 -16.93 -7.08
C LEU A 776 -13.37 -17.67 -5.81
N LEU A 777 -12.23 -18.37 -5.85
CA LEU A 777 -11.80 -19.25 -4.74
C LEU A 777 -10.57 -18.68 -4.02
N ILE A 778 -9.49 -18.39 -4.75
CA ILE A 778 -8.21 -18.03 -4.15
C ILE A 778 -8.21 -16.59 -3.65
N GLU A 779 -8.61 -15.63 -4.49
CA GLU A 779 -8.57 -14.22 -4.13
C GLU A 779 -9.40 -13.92 -2.88
N PRO A 780 -10.67 -14.41 -2.74
CA PRO A 780 -11.41 -14.19 -1.50
C PRO A 780 -10.79 -14.85 -0.28
N GLN A 781 -10.03 -15.94 -0.43
CA GLN A 781 -9.36 -16.61 0.69
C GLN A 781 -8.12 -15.86 1.17
N VAL A 782 -7.36 -15.27 0.25
CA VAL A 782 -6.09 -14.60 0.57
C VAL A 782 -6.31 -13.13 0.93
N ASN A 783 -7.26 -12.45 0.30
CA ASN A 783 -7.51 -11.04 0.54
C ASN A 783 -8.32 -10.85 1.84
N PRO A 784 -7.75 -10.22 2.89
CA PRO A 784 -8.40 -10.12 4.20
C PRO A 784 -9.73 -9.36 4.15
N ILE A 785 -9.86 -8.38 3.25
CA ILE A 785 -11.10 -7.61 3.06
C ILE A 785 -12.20 -8.46 2.45
N LYS A 786 -11.86 -9.38 1.52
CA LYS A 786 -12.83 -10.27 0.87
C LYS A 786 -13.11 -11.52 1.72
N HIS A 787 -12.12 -12.00 2.47
CA HIS A 787 -12.22 -13.20 3.30
C HIS A 787 -13.34 -13.11 4.33
N PHE A 788 -13.40 -11.98 5.05
CA PHE A 788 -14.39 -11.84 6.12
C PHE A 788 -15.84 -11.88 5.60
N PRO A 789 -16.29 -11.01 4.68
CA PRO A 789 -17.68 -11.03 4.22
C PRO A 789 -18.00 -12.21 3.30
N VAL A 790 -17.07 -12.68 2.46
CA VAL A 790 -17.37 -13.73 1.47
C VAL A 790 -17.17 -15.11 2.07
N VAL A 791 -15.95 -15.41 2.54
CA VAL A 791 -15.57 -16.77 2.95
C VAL A 791 -16.20 -17.13 4.29
N THR A 792 -16.19 -16.22 5.25
CA THR A 792 -16.76 -16.51 6.59
C THR A 792 -18.27 -16.69 6.54
N VAL A 793 -18.97 -15.84 5.79
CA VAL A 793 -20.43 -15.97 5.62
C VAL A 793 -20.78 -17.21 4.82
N SER A 794 -20.09 -17.46 3.69
CA SER A 794 -20.33 -18.66 2.88
C SER A 794 -20.11 -19.94 3.69
N HIS A 795 -19.02 -20.03 4.46
CA HIS A 795 -18.79 -21.18 5.33
C HIS A 795 -19.86 -21.33 6.41
N LYS A 796 -20.34 -20.23 7.01
CA LYS A 796 -21.43 -20.29 8.00
C LYS A 796 -22.76 -20.75 7.40
N ILE A 797 -23.03 -20.39 6.15
CA ILE A 797 -24.23 -20.86 5.42
C ILE A 797 -24.07 -22.32 5.01
N LEU A 798 -22.88 -22.71 4.54
CA LEU A 798 -22.61 -24.06 4.03
C LEU A 798 -22.41 -25.10 5.13
N LEU A 799 -21.83 -24.76 6.29
CA LEU A 799 -21.54 -25.72 7.37
C LEU A 799 -22.78 -26.49 7.84
N PRO A 800 -23.93 -25.82 8.12
CA PRO A 800 -25.15 -26.51 8.51
C PRO A 800 -25.72 -27.40 7.39
N MET A 801 -25.48 -27.03 6.13
CA MET A 801 -25.92 -27.77 4.94
C MET A 801 -24.94 -28.85 4.50
N ALA A 802 -23.72 -28.88 5.05
CA ALA A 802 -22.65 -29.78 4.66
C ALA A 802 -23.03 -31.27 4.77
N PRO A 803 -23.74 -31.75 5.82
CA PRO A 803 -24.16 -33.15 5.87
C PRO A 803 -25.08 -33.51 4.70
N THR A 804 -26.03 -32.63 4.37
CA THR A 804 -26.98 -32.83 3.27
C THR A 804 -26.31 -32.77 1.90
N LEU A 805 -25.39 -31.82 1.71
CA LEU A 805 -24.60 -31.68 0.48
C LEU A 805 -23.68 -32.90 0.26
N LEU A 806 -23.01 -33.37 1.31
CA LEU A 806 -22.16 -34.56 1.26
C LEU A 806 -22.99 -35.81 0.96
N GLU A 807 -24.18 -35.94 1.52
CA GLU A 807 -25.08 -37.06 1.25
C GLU A 807 -25.62 -37.01 -0.19
N ALA A 808 -26.03 -35.84 -0.68
CA ALA A 808 -26.49 -35.61 -2.04
C ALA A 808 -25.39 -35.83 -3.10
N MET A 809 -24.13 -35.55 -2.76
CA MET A 809 -22.98 -35.86 -3.62
C MET A 809 -22.59 -37.35 -3.56
N ARG A 810 -22.81 -38.01 -2.43
CA ARG A 810 -22.49 -39.44 -2.26
C ARG A 810 -23.50 -40.34 -2.96
N THR A 811 -24.79 -40.02 -2.90
CA THR A 811 -25.89 -40.82 -3.48
C THR A 811 -25.68 -41.22 -4.94
N PRO A 812 -25.30 -40.32 -5.87
CA PRO A 812 -25.05 -40.69 -7.27
C PRO A 812 -23.73 -41.46 -7.48
N LEU A 813 -22.81 -41.45 -6.51
CA LEU A 813 -21.54 -42.19 -6.56
C LEU A 813 -21.63 -43.60 -5.94
N VAL A 814 -22.76 -43.93 -5.30
CA VAL A 814 -23.02 -45.27 -4.72
C VAL A 814 -22.93 -46.39 -5.77
N PRO A 815 -23.46 -46.27 -7.01
CA PRO A 815 -23.39 -47.34 -8.00
C PRO A 815 -21.97 -47.60 -8.55
N LEU A 816 -21.07 -46.60 -8.46
CA LEU A 816 -19.67 -46.69 -8.92
C LEU A 816 -18.73 -47.27 -7.84
N ARG A 817 -19.21 -47.41 -6.60
CA ARG A 817 -18.45 -47.99 -5.48
C ARG A 817 -18.90 -49.44 -5.30
N GLY A 818 -18.11 -50.38 -5.81
CA GLY A 818 -18.36 -51.81 -5.65
C GLY A 818 -18.43 -52.26 -4.17
N PRO A 819 -18.91 -53.49 -3.90
CA PRO A 819 -19.25 -53.99 -2.54
C PRO A 819 -18.09 -54.09 -1.53
N SER A 820 -16.85 -53.80 -1.95
CA SER A 820 -15.64 -53.95 -1.14
C SER A 820 -15.37 -52.78 -0.18
N TRP A 821 -16.11 -51.67 -0.28
CA TRP A 821 -15.97 -50.53 0.65
C TRP A 821 -17.05 -50.55 1.72
N ARG A 822 -17.08 -51.61 2.56
CA ARG A 822 -17.78 -51.55 3.84
C ARG A 822 -17.03 -50.59 4.76
N THR A 823 -17.64 -49.46 5.09
CA THR A 823 -17.22 -48.63 6.22
C THR A 823 -17.15 -49.50 7.48
N PRO A 824 -16.09 -49.43 8.31
CA PRO A 824 -16.09 -50.11 9.59
C PRO A 824 -17.14 -49.44 10.48
N SER A 825 -18.29 -50.09 10.65
CA SER A 825 -19.22 -49.79 11.71
C SER A 825 -18.56 -50.14 13.05
N ARG A 826 -18.47 -49.14 13.93
CA ARG A 826 -17.90 -49.16 15.30
C ARG A 826 -16.37 -49.09 15.38
N ALA A 827 -15.89 -47.89 15.70
CA ALA A 827 -14.58 -47.74 16.34
C ALA A 827 -14.59 -48.46 17.71
N PRO A 828 -13.52 -49.19 18.08
CA PRO A 828 -13.37 -49.72 19.43
C PRO A 828 -13.17 -48.55 20.40
N ARG A 829 -13.83 -48.60 21.56
CA ARG A 829 -13.60 -47.62 22.63
C ARG A 829 -12.18 -47.82 23.18
N CYS A 830 -11.29 -46.87 22.93
CA CYS A 830 -10.02 -46.80 23.65
C CYS A 830 -10.30 -46.46 25.13
N SER A 831 -9.94 -47.37 26.04
CA SER A 831 -10.09 -47.26 27.49
C SER A 831 -8.88 -46.62 28.20
N CYS A 832 -8.11 -45.77 27.52
CA CYS A 832 -6.91 -45.13 28.08
C CYS A 832 -6.88 -43.63 27.77
N CYS A 833 -7.78 -42.84 28.36
CA CYS A 833 -7.61 -41.39 28.51
C CYS A 833 -8.26 -40.95 29.85
N PRO A 834 -7.55 -40.20 30.71
CA PRO A 834 -8.14 -39.65 31.92
C PRO A 834 -9.19 -38.59 31.57
N ALA A 835 -10.29 -38.61 32.32
CA ALA A 835 -11.46 -37.78 32.10
C ALA A 835 -11.18 -36.28 32.35
N SER A 836 -10.91 -35.52 31.29
CA SER A 836 -10.96 -34.04 31.33
C SER A 836 -11.09 -33.38 29.96
N SER A 837 -12.05 -33.79 29.10
CA SER A 837 -12.50 -32.96 27.96
C SER A 837 -13.71 -33.55 27.21
N ALA A 838 -14.81 -33.83 27.90
CA ALA A 838 -16.09 -34.14 27.24
C ALA A 838 -17.01 -32.91 27.31
N SER A 839 -16.99 -32.04 26.29
CA SER A 839 -18.02 -30.99 26.13
C SER A 839 -18.27 -30.60 24.67
N TRP A 840 -18.26 -31.58 23.76
CA TRP A 840 -18.80 -31.44 22.40
C TRP A 840 -19.59 -32.70 22.06
N CYS A 841 -20.78 -32.82 22.65
CA CYS A 841 -21.82 -33.71 22.15
C CYS A 841 -23.16 -32.99 22.36
N GLY A 842 -23.75 -32.55 21.26
CA GLY A 842 -25.01 -31.81 21.25
C GLY A 842 -26.15 -32.70 21.70
N SER A 843 -26.87 -32.26 22.74
CA SER A 843 -28.18 -32.75 23.11
C SER A 843 -29.21 -32.27 22.08
N SER A 844 -29.65 -33.17 21.22
CA SER A 844 -30.92 -33.01 20.51
C SER A 844 -32.06 -33.41 21.46
N THR A 845 -32.65 -32.46 22.17
CA THR A 845 -33.93 -32.67 22.83
C THR A 845 -35.05 -32.55 21.80
N ARG A 846 -35.52 -33.69 21.29
CA ARG A 846 -36.87 -33.84 20.73
C ARG A 846 -37.85 -33.84 21.90
N THR A 847 -38.70 -32.82 21.97
CA THR A 847 -39.98 -32.90 22.68
C THR A 847 -41.07 -33.19 21.65
N GLY A 848 -41.77 -34.30 21.85
CA GLY A 848 -42.85 -34.79 20.99
C GLY A 848 -43.40 -36.07 21.61
N SER A 849 -44.35 -35.87 22.51
CA SER A 849 -45.09 -36.85 23.30
C SER A 849 -45.88 -37.86 22.47
N SER A 850 -45.84 -39.14 22.84
CA SER A 850 -47.03 -40.01 22.92
C SER A 850 -46.68 -41.41 23.47
N THR A 851 -47.22 -41.69 24.66
CA THR A 851 -47.87 -42.94 25.11
C THR A 851 -47.11 -44.28 25.18
N HIS A 852 -47.05 -44.83 26.42
CA HIS A 852 -47.34 -46.22 26.82
C HIS A 852 -46.43 -47.36 26.27
N THR A 853 -46.06 -48.45 26.96
CA THR A 853 -46.07 -48.99 28.33
C THR A 853 -45.12 -50.23 28.28
N ILE A 854 -44.75 -50.79 29.43
CA ILE A 854 -44.30 -52.19 29.68
C ILE A 854 -42.79 -52.47 29.65
N ALA A 855 -42.21 -52.51 30.87
CA ALA A 855 -41.13 -53.42 31.27
C ALA A 855 -41.74 -54.85 31.47
N PRO A 856 -41.00 -55.99 31.54
CA PRO A 856 -39.95 -56.15 32.55
C PRO A 856 -38.83 -57.20 32.35
N SER A 857 -37.80 -57.03 33.20
CA SER A 857 -37.09 -58.05 34.00
C SER A 857 -35.92 -58.88 33.46
N ARG A 858 -35.03 -59.13 34.45
CA ARG A 858 -34.26 -60.34 34.78
C ARG A 858 -32.82 -60.42 34.24
N SER A 859 -31.85 -60.19 35.13
CA SER A 859 -31.08 -61.21 35.90
C SER A 859 -30.04 -61.85 35.00
N SER A 860 -28.73 -61.88 35.26
CA SER A 860 -28.00 -62.38 36.43
C SER A 860 -26.57 -62.64 35.89
N LEU A 861 -25.47 -62.35 36.59
CA LEU A 861 -24.70 -63.30 37.42
C LEU A 861 -23.24 -63.35 36.91
N PHE A 862 -22.31 -63.46 37.88
CA PHE A 862 -20.90 -63.88 37.80
C PHE A 862 -19.91 -63.00 37.00
N GLY A 863 -18.73 -62.63 37.50
CA GLY A 863 -17.97 -63.13 38.64
C GLY A 863 -16.60 -63.67 38.20
N LEU A 864 -15.55 -62.98 38.68
CA LEU A 864 -14.20 -63.46 39.00
C LEU A 864 -13.03 -63.45 37.99
N ALA A 865 -11.90 -63.06 38.60
CA ALA A 865 -10.48 -63.45 38.42
C ALA A 865 -9.72 -62.88 37.20
N ILE A 866 -8.85 -61.88 37.37
CA ILE A 866 -7.48 -61.89 37.97
C ILE A 866 -6.50 -62.78 37.19
N THR A 867 -5.58 -62.14 36.45
CA THR A 867 -4.09 -62.29 36.46
C THR A 867 -3.56 -61.54 35.21
N ALA A 868 -2.85 -60.41 35.35
CA ALA A 868 -1.42 -60.24 35.66
C ALA A 868 -0.48 -60.33 34.42
N ARG A 869 0.33 -59.27 34.25
CA ARG A 869 1.49 -59.09 33.34
C ARG A 869 1.09 -58.92 31.85
N ARG A 870 1.51 -57.91 31.11
CA ARG A 870 2.60 -56.91 31.21
C ARG A 870 2.11 -55.62 30.56
#